data_AF-A0A1H7I9D2-F1
#
_entry.id   AF-A0A1H7I9D2-F1
#
_cell.length_a   1.000
_cell.length_b   1.000
_cell.length_c   1.000
_cell.angle_alpha   90.00
_cell.angle_beta   90.00
_cell.angle_gamma   90.00
#
_symmetry.space_group_name_H-M   'P 1'
#
loop_
_entity.id
_entity.type
_entity.pdbx_description
1 polymer ?
#
loop_
_entity_poly.entity_id
_entity_poly.type
_entity_poly.pdbx_seq_one_letter_code
_entity_poly.pdbx_strand_id
1 'polypeptide(L)'
;MNINMKSKRIVASIMALSLVSSGAIASEPSVIGKLILSNSISASAATVYGDWEYEITGDHTAKLVKYNGKDAEISIPQGIDGYSITELGEKLFFNNTAVKSVKIPRGIQSIPSYCFGNASNLESVAIPLGVTNIKSGAFARTINLKSIALPLSVDTIESYAFDGSALTSINMRDVKNMGEGICRNCTDLKEVTLYSGLNTLPISAFDNCTNLCSIVLPDDLTTIEKYAFRNCTNLAEINTPGSLVTIKDSAFLDCTSLKNVPCSDSTVTICNSAFKNCKDLEEVTFSDSVAEIGISAFAGCEKLGSISIPESVKKIGSYAFRDCTGIISADLNCNTDTKFGSNCFQNCAALENINVSDLDILTKLFNVRVFADCKELRTVNNEAVVIDNENSAEPEFVEKYRSVIIENFDAIDDSEIGFFNDFLNAEIKYVVSTNVNDDMSDMEKIKTLHDWLCNKVTYAYTVKNGKNVPDPSHTNHVDASAFLKDSTVCDGYARALTLLLNEAGVEAYYVNSATHAWCIVRVGDHYFHVDATHDDLDYPDKAIGYDHFLISDTDIRKCSGGHTSWSIDAPTSRYKYTVPAEKPECLYSVGDVNLDGKINVDDADLIWYYCNGDIDSIDLVLADANFDGKVDWQDYLAAFDRELPRG
;
A
#
# COMPACT_ATOMS: atom_id res chain seq x y z
N MET A 1 -17.68 -35.97 -15.84
CA MET A 1 -18.58 -34.80 -16.07
C MET A 1 -18.51 -33.89 -14.85
N ASN A 2 -19.01 -32.66 -14.91
CA ASN A 2 -18.58 -31.55 -14.04
C ASN A 2 -19.58 -31.23 -12.89
N ILE A 3 -19.24 -30.25 -12.04
CA ILE A 3 -20.11 -29.51 -11.06
C ILE A 3 -20.26 -30.13 -9.64
N ASN A 4 -19.30 -29.80 -8.76
CA ASN A 4 -19.43 -28.89 -7.61
C ASN A 4 -20.79 -28.76 -6.85
N MET A 5 -20.84 -28.99 -5.52
CA MET A 5 -21.19 -27.97 -4.49
C MET A 5 -21.19 -28.46 -3.02
N LYS A 6 -21.23 -27.50 -2.07
CA LYS A 6 -21.06 -27.66 -0.60
C LYS A 6 -22.40 -27.49 0.16
N SER A 7 -22.63 -28.28 1.24
CA SER A 7 -23.30 -27.89 2.51
C SER A 7 -23.21 -29.09 3.50
N LYS A 8 -22.86 -29.02 4.80
CA LYS A 8 -23.44 -28.31 5.97
C LYS A 8 -24.95 -28.61 6.21
N ARG A 9 -25.47 -28.94 7.41
CA ARG A 9 -24.90 -29.29 8.75
C ARG A 9 -26.07 -29.69 9.72
N ILE A 10 -25.76 -30.28 10.89
CA ILE A 10 -26.56 -30.39 12.16
C ILE A 10 -27.77 -31.38 12.24
N VAL A 11 -28.04 -31.82 13.49
CA VAL A 11 -29.22 -32.54 14.07
C VAL A 11 -29.37 -34.02 13.64
N ALA A 12 -29.12 -35.09 14.42
CA ALA A 12 -29.19 -35.44 15.87
C ALA A 12 -30.47 -36.20 16.29
N SER A 13 -30.30 -37.21 17.18
CA SER A 13 -31.36 -37.94 17.92
C SER A 13 -32.23 -38.92 17.09
N ILE A 14 -32.86 -40.01 17.60
CA ILE A 14 -32.75 -40.79 18.86
C ILE A 14 -33.41 -42.19 18.68
N MET A 15 -32.90 -43.23 19.36
CA MET A 15 -33.53 -44.53 19.75
C MET A 15 -34.13 -45.55 18.73
N ALA A 16 -34.30 -46.77 19.27
CA ALA A 16 -35.10 -47.94 18.86
C ALA A 16 -34.61 -48.80 17.65
N LEU A 17 -34.49 -50.15 17.65
CA LEU A 17 -34.90 -51.30 18.49
C LEU A 17 -35.96 -52.21 17.82
N SER A 18 -35.55 -53.40 17.38
CA SER A 18 -36.46 -54.48 16.92
C SER A 18 -35.84 -55.89 17.05
N LEU A 19 -36.59 -56.76 17.73
CA LEU A 19 -36.26 -58.09 18.28
C LEU A 19 -36.40 -59.29 17.32
N VAL A 20 -35.76 -60.42 17.69
CA VAL A 20 -36.21 -61.85 17.48
C VAL A 20 -36.17 -62.37 16.00
N SER A 21 -35.90 -63.64 15.64
CA SER A 21 -35.88 -64.99 16.29
C SER A 21 -34.69 -65.86 15.74
N SER A 22 -34.52 -67.19 15.88
CA SER A 22 -35.22 -68.36 16.50
C SER A 22 -34.25 -69.57 16.64
N GLY A 23 -34.60 -70.58 17.48
CA GLY A 23 -34.05 -71.97 17.49
C GLY A 23 -32.65 -72.16 18.13
N ALA A 24 -32.36 -72.98 19.17
CA ALA A 24 -32.76 -74.32 19.65
C ALA A 24 -31.79 -75.46 19.19
N ILE A 25 -31.35 -76.45 20.01
CA ILE A 25 -31.54 -76.81 21.45
C ILE A 25 -30.41 -77.79 21.90
N ALA A 26 -30.06 -77.85 23.21
CA ALA A 26 -29.30 -78.92 23.94
C ALA A 26 -27.79 -79.16 23.61
N SER A 27 -26.92 -79.62 24.54
CA SER A 27 -27.04 -79.93 25.99
C SER A 27 -25.69 -79.93 26.76
N GLU A 28 -25.68 -79.32 27.97
CA GLU A 28 -25.01 -79.73 29.24
C GLU A 28 -23.48 -80.04 29.33
N PRO A 29 -22.83 -79.91 30.52
CA PRO A 29 -23.24 -79.28 31.78
C PRO A 29 -22.32 -78.09 32.19
N SER A 30 -22.54 -77.50 33.37
CA SER A 30 -21.92 -76.23 33.80
C SER A 30 -20.94 -76.35 34.98
N VAL A 31 -20.03 -75.37 35.09
CA VAL A 31 -19.29 -75.03 36.32
C VAL A 31 -19.48 -73.53 36.59
N ILE A 32 -19.78 -73.17 37.84
CA ILE A 32 -20.16 -71.81 38.21
C ILE A 32 -18.93 -70.98 38.61
N GLY A 33 -18.62 -69.94 37.83
CA GLY A 33 -17.73 -68.85 38.19
C GLY A 33 -18.38 -67.52 37.81
N LYS A 34 -18.61 -66.63 38.79
CA LYS A 34 -19.38 -65.39 38.57
C LYS A 34 -18.66 -64.44 37.63
N LEU A 35 -19.17 -64.31 36.41
CA LEU A 35 -18.94 -63.13 35.59
C LEU A 35 -19.73 -61.96 36.21
N ILE A 36 -19.03 -60.96 36.76
CA ILE A 36 -19.63 -59.67 37.11
C ILE A 36 -19.00 -58.61 36.21
N LEU A 37 -19.84 -58.06 35.33
CA LEU A 37 -19.57 -56.82 34.61
C LEU A 37 -19.69 -55.65 35.59
N SER A 38 -18.68 -54.80 35.66
CA SER A 38 -18.76 -53.47 36.26
C SER A 38 -18.06 -52.43 35.40
N ASN A 39 -18.43 -52.36 34.11
CA ASN A 39 -18.25 -51.16 33.31
C ASN A 39 -19.22 -50.08 33.82
N SER A 40 -18.86 -49.46 34.94
CA SER A 40 -19.51 -48.28 35.48
C SER A 40 -18.47 -47.16 35.53
N ILE A 41 -18.40 -46.38 34.44
CA ILE A 41 -17.72 -45.08 34.46
C ILE A 41 -18.63 -44.13 35.24
N SER A 42 -18.57 -44.23 36.58
CA SER A 42 -18.94 -43.12 37.44
C SER A 42 -17.87 -42.05 37.29
N ALA A 43 -18.28 -40.79 37.18
CA ALA A 43 -17.37 -39.69 37.44
C ALA A 43 -16.97 -39.77 38.92
N SER A 44 -15.77 -40.27 39.19
CA SER A 44 -15.21 -40.23 40.54
C SER A 44 -15.06 -38.76 40.93
N ALA A 45 -15.67 -38.36 42.05
CA ALA A 45 -15.34 -37.08 42.64
C ALA A 45 -13.89 -37.13 43.10
N ALA A 46 -13.13 -36.05 42.90
CA ALA A 46 -11.75 -36.00 43.36
C ALA A 46 -11.70 -36.20 44.89
N THR A 47 -10.93 -37.20 45.33
CA THR A 47 -10.71 -37.50 46.74
C THR A 47 -9.70 -36.51 47.32
N VAL A 48 -9.80 -36.19 48.61
CA VAL A 48 -8.91 -35.22 49.27
C VAL A 48 -7.94 -35.93 50.22
N TYR A 49 -6.64 -35.69 50.08
CA TYR A 49 -5.58 -36.14 50.98
C TYR A 49 -4.68 -34.97 51.38
N GLY A 50 -4.89 -34.46 52.60
CA GLY A 50 -4.27 -33.22 53.04
C GLY A 50 -4.67 -32.06 52.11
N ASP A 51 -3.68 -31.39 51.54
CA ASP A 51 -3.87 -30.28 50.60
C ASP A 51 -4.15 -30.70 49.15
N TRP A 52 -4.13 -32.01 48.83
CA TRP A 52 -4.26 -32.52 47.46
C TRP A 52 -5.67 -33.05 47.17
N GLU A 53 -6.25 -32.61 46.05
CA GLU A 53 -7.34 -33.32 45.36
C GLU A 53 -6.72 -34.32 44.36
N TYR A 54 -7.19 -35.57 44.33
CA TYR A 54 -6.70 -36.63 43.43
C TYR A 54 -7.81 -37.54 42.88
N GLU A 55 -7.54 -38.14 41.72
CA GLU A 55 -8.37 -39.17 41.09
C GLU A 55 -7.57 -40.47 40.98
N ILE A 56 -8.20 -41.61 41.24
CA ILE A 56 -7.62 -42.93 40.99
C ILE A 56 -7.73 -43.23 39.48
N THR A 57 -6.61 -43.53 38.82
CA THR A 57 -6.58 -43.76 37.36
C THR A 57 -6.40 -45.24 36.97
N GLY A 58 -6.07 -46.10 37.93
CA GLY A 58 -5.90 -47.54 37.71
C GLY A 58 -5.53 -48.28 39.00
N ASP A 59 -5.20 -49.57 38.86
CA ASP A 59 -4.79 -50.42 39.98
C ASP A 59 -3.50 -49.87 40.63
N HIS A 60 -3.66 -49.24 41.80
CA HIS A 60 -2.59 -48.58 42.56
C HIS A 60 -1.95 -47.36 41.87
N THR A 61 -2.63 -46.71 40.91
CA THR A 61 -2.18 -45.45 40.29
C THR A 61 -3.18 -44.30 40.47
N ALA A 62 -2.66 -43.07 40.58
CA ALA A 62 -3.46 -41.87 40.77
C ALA A 62 -2.89 -40.63 40.04
N LYS A 63 -3.79 -39.68 39.80
CA LYS A 63 -3.57 -38.37 39.18
C LYS A 63 -3.89 -37.26 40.19
N LEU A 64 -2.98 -36.31 40.36
CA LEU A 64 -3.24 -35.13 41.20
C LEU A 64 -4.06 -34.09 40.44
N VAL A 65 -5.26 -33.77 40.89
CA VAL A 65 -6.19 -32.84 40.22
C VAL A 65 -5.90 -31.39 40.59
N LYS A 66 -5.70 -31.09 41.88
CA LYS A 66 -5.56 -29.71 42.37
C LYS A 66 -4.81 -29.66 43.71
N TYR A 67 -3.99 -28.61 43.91
CA TYR A 67 -3.36 -28.29 45.19
C TYR A 67 -4.07 -27.09 45.85
N ASN A 68 -4.56 -27.29 47.07
CA ASN A 68 -5.28 -26.28 47.87
C ASN A 68 -4.43 -25.64 48.99
N GLY A 69 -3.23 -26.15 49.21
CA GLY A 69 -2.37 -25.75 50.31
C GLY A 69 -1.71 -24.39 50.12
N LYS A 70 -0.88 -24.03 51.08
CA LYS A 70 -0.28 -22.68 51.20
C LYS A 70 1.24 -22.69 51.29
N ASP A 71 1.88 -23.85 51.10
CA ASP A 71 3.33 -23.96 51.20
C ASP A 71 4.02 -23.29 50.01
N ALA A 72 5.13 -22.60 50.28
CA ALA A 72 5.94 -21.96 49.26
C ALA A 72 6.83 -22.96 48.50
N GLU A 73 7.20 -24.08 49.11
CA GLU A 73 8.06 -25.10 48.52
C GLU A 73 7.35 -26.45 48.47
N ILE A 74 6.95 -26.88 47.27
CA ILE A 74 6.20 -28.11 47.06
C ILE A 74 7.14 -29.22 46.62
N SER A 75 7.14 -30.32 47.35
CA SER A 75 7.63 -31.62 46.84
C SER A 75 6.42 -32.49 46.58
N ILE A 76 6.09 -32.70 45.30
CA ILE A 76 4.94 -33.53 44.93
C ILE A 76 5.21 -34.97 45.39
N PRO A 77 4.28 -35.60 46.13
CA PRO A 77 4.52 -36.93 46.68
C PRO A 77 4.59 -38.00 45.58
N GLN A 78 5.46 -39.00 45.76
CA GLN A 78 5.57 -40.15 44.85
C GLN A 78 4.33 -41.06 44.91
N GLY A 79 3.55 -40.99 45.99
CA GLY A 79 2.28 -41.69 46.18
C GLY A 79 1.42 -41.05 47.27
N ILE A 80 0.10 -41.25 47.18
CA ILE A 80 -0.93 -40.79 48.11
C ILE A 80 -1.86 -41.97 48.40
N ASP A 81 -2.24 -42.17 49.66
CA ASP A 81 -3.27 -43.15 50.07
C ASP A 81 -3.03 -44.59 49.55
N GLY A 82 -1.77 -44.98 49.36
CA GLY A 82 -1.37 -46.27 48.80
C GLY A 82 -1.29 -46.33 47.26
N TYR A 83 -1.75 -45.30 46.55
CA TYR A 83 -1.64 -45.14 45.10
C TYR A 83 -0.35 -44.41 44.73
N SER A 84 0.33 -44.85 43.67
CA SER A 84 1.48 -44.14 43.09
C SER A 84 1.01 -42.98 42.23
N ILE A 85 1.63 -41.81 42.35
CA ILE A 85 1.33 -40.67 41.47
C ILE A 85 2.04 -40.88 40.13
N THR A 86 1.26 -41.16 39.09
CA THR A 86 1.73 -41.37 37.71
C THR A 86 1.41 -40.20 36.79
N GLU A 87 0.44 -39.39 37.17
CA GLU A 87 -0.11 -38.30 36.37
C GLU A 87 -0.27 -37.02 37.20
N LEU A 88 -0.14 -35.88 36.52
CA LEU A 88 -0.62 -34.59 37.02
C LEU A 88 -1.90 -34.25 36.25
N GLY A 89 -2.77 -33.44 36.85
CA GLY A 89 -3.99 -32.91 36.24
C GLY A 89 -3.75 -31.59 35.51
N GLU A 90 -4.62 -31.28 34.55
CA GLU A 90 -4.71 -29.92 34.03
C GLU A 90 -5.02 -28.95 35.17
N LYS A 91 -4.38 -27.78 35.14
CA LYS A 91 -4.62 -26.69 36.11
C LYS A 91 -4.30 -26.99 37.59
N LEU A 92 -3.50 -28.03 37.88
CA LEU A 92 -3.09 -28.45 39.24
C LEU A 92 -2.65 -27.31 40.18
N PHE A 93 -1.91 -26.34 39.68
CA PHE A 93 -1.47 -25.11 40.36
C PHE A 93 -1.93 -23.82 39.63
N PHE A 94 -3.01 -23.88 38.85
CA PHE A 94 -3.50 -22.73 38.09
C PHE A 94 -3.94 -21.58 39.02
N ASN A 95 -3.58 -20.35 38.67
CA ASN A 95 -3.75 -19.16 39.52
C ASN A 95 -3.11 -19.25 40.93
N ASN A 96 -2.19 -20.18 41.19
CA ASN A 96 -1.63 -20.32 42.54
C ASN A 96 -0.71 -19.15 42.90
N THR A 97 -0.98 -18.51 44.04
CA THR A 97 -0.26 -17.33 44.54
C THR A 97 0.59 -17.61 45.79
N ALA A 98 0.64 -18.85 46.27
CA ALA A 98 1.45 -19.25 47.43
C ALA A 98 2.78 -19.92 47.02
N VAL A 99 2.71 -20.79 46.01
CA VAL A 99 3.82 -21.66 45.59
C VAL A 99 4.91 -20.88 44.87
N LYS A 100 6.15 -21.00 45.37
CA LYS A 100 7.39 -20.45 44.79
C LYS A 100 8.25 -21.51 44.09
N SER A 101 8.30 -22.74 44.60
CA SER A 101 9.02 -23.84 43.95
C SER A 101 8.24 -25.15 43.94
N VAL A 102 8.42 -25.95 42.89
CA VAL A 102 7.81 -27.29 42.77
C VAL A 102 8.81 -28.32 42.30
N LYS A 103 8.88 -29.46 43.00
CA LYS A 103 9.65 -30.66 42.61
C LYS A 103 8.67 -31.75 42.17
N ILE A 104 8.70 -32.10 40.88
CA ILE A 104 7.85 -33.12 40.27
C ILE A 104 8.50 -34.51 40.48
N PRO A 105 7.75 -35.59 40.80
CA PRO A 105 8.32 -36.88 41.17
C PRO A 105 8.63 -37.73 39.93
N ARG A 106 9.44 -38.78 40.09
CA ARG A 106 9.78 -39.67 38.97
C ARG A 106 8.54 -40.45 38.51
N GLY A 107 8.47 -40.75 37.22
CA GLY A 107 7.37 -41.50 36.60
C GLY A 107 6.39 -40.62 35.83
N ILE A 108 6.27 -39.32 36.16
CA ILE A 108 5.48 -38.37 35.37
C ILE A 108 6.04 -38.26 33.95
N GLN A 109 5.19 -38.50 32.94
CA GLN A 109 5.56 -38.43 31.51
C GLN A 109 5.29 -37.06 30.87
N SER A 110 4.38 -36.26 31.43
CA SER A 110 3.97 -34.99 30.81
C SER A 110 3.57 -33.95 31.85
N ILE A 111 3.81 -32.67 31.55
CA ILE A 111 3.29 -31.53 32.32
C ILE A 111 1.99 -31.05 31.64
N PRO A 112 0.81 -31.20 32.28
CA PRO A 112 -0.50 -30.96 31.66
C PRO A 112 -0.82 -29.51 31.30
N SER A 113 -1.90 -29.35 30.54
CA SER A 113 -2.38 -28.05 30.08
C SER A 113 -2.62 -27.11 31.25
N TYR A 114 -2.06 -25.90 31.19
CA TYR A 114 -2.15 -24.89 32.25
C TYR A 114 -1.75 -25.36 33.66
N CYS A 115 -0.95 -26.43 33.81
CA CYS A 115 -0.59 -27.02 35.11
C CYS A 115 -0.07 -26.00 36.14
N PHE A 116 0.74 -25.03 35.69
CA PHE A 116 1.26 -23.89 36.45
C PHE A 116 0.78 -22.54 35.88
N GLY A 117 -0.29 -22.54 35.07
CA GLY A 117 -0.76 -21.36 34.36
C GLY A 117 -1.17 -20.24 35.33
N ASN A 118 -0.65 -19.04 35.12
CA ASN A 118 -0.85 -17.86 35.96
C ASN A 118 -0.48 -18.09 37.44
N ALA A 119 0.43 -19.04 37.73
CA ALA A 119 1.02 -19.23 39.06
C ALA A 119 2.03 -18.11 39.35
N SER A 120 1.51 -16.93 39.72
CA SER A 120 2.25 -15.66 39.63
C SER A 120 3.49 -15.56 40.52
N ASN A 121 3.55 -16.31 41.62
CA ASN A 121 4.69 -16.34 42.55
C ASN A 121 5.68 -17.49 42.29
N LEU A 122 5.47 -18.29 41.24
CA LEU A 122 6.33 -19.41 40.89
C LEU A 122 7.68 -18.93 40.35
N GLU A 123 8.77 -19.30 41.05
CA GLU A 123 10.15 -18.91 40.75
C GLU A 123 10.95 -20.07 40.13
N SER A 124 10.58 -21.33 40.40
CA SER A 124 11.28 -22.50 39.84
C SER A 124 10.43 -23.78 39.81
N VAL A 125 10.67 -24.64 38.82
CA VAL A 125 10.15 -26.02 38.78
C VAL A 125 11.24 -26.99 38.39
N ALA A 126 11.45 -28.03 39.22
CA ALA A 126 12.36 -29.12 38.93
C ALA A 126 11.61 -30.23 38.17
N ILE A 127 11.83 -30.29 36.86
CA ILE A 127 11.27 -31.30 35.96
C ILE A 127 12.18 -32.55 35.96
N PRO A 128 11.66 -33.76 36.24
CA PRO A 128 12.46 -34.99 36.27
C PRO A 128 12.70 -35.56 34.86
N LEU A 129 13.79 -36.31 34.72
CA LEU A 129 14.01 -37.20 33.58
C LEU A 129 12.82 -38.17 33.45
N GLY A 130 12.29 -38.29 32.23
CA GLY A 130 11.09 -39.08 31.92
C GLY A 130 9.90 -38.21 31.49
N VAL A 131 9.91 -36.90 31.77
CA VAL A 131 8.95 -35.98 31.14
C VAL A 131 9.35 -35.79 29.67
N THR A 132 8.43 -36.11 28.76
CA THR A 132 8.60 -35.99 27.30
C THR A 132 7.83 -34.82 26.69
N ASN A 133 6.66 -34.49 27.22
CA ASN A 133 5.77 -33.49 26.63
C ASN A 133 5.36 -32.41 27.65
N ILE A 134 5.59 -31.14 27.33
CA ILE A 134 5.01 -29.99 28.04
C ILE A 134 3.78 -29.52 27.26
N LYS A 135 2.61 -29.51 27.90
CA LYS A 135 1.32 -29.27 27.25
C LYS A 135 0.95 -27.78 27.16
N SER A 136 -0.09 -27.53 26.38
CA SER A 136 -0.52 -26.19 26.00
C SER A 136 -0.75 -25.28 27.21
N GLY A 137 -0.10 -24.11 27.23
CA GLY A 137 -0.20 -23.14 28.32
C GLY A 137 0.39 -23.56 29.68
N ALA A 138 1.15 -24.66 29.77
CA ALA A 138 1.58 -25.29 31.03
C ALA A 138 2.21 -24.34 32.07
N PHE A 139 2.99 -23.35 31.64
CA PHE A 139 3.65 -22.33 32.46
C PHE A 139 3.27 -20.90 32.06
N ALA A 140 2.24 -20.71 31.22
CA ALA A 140 1.84 -19.40 30.74
C ALA A 140 1.58 -18.43 31.90
N ARG A 141 2.04 -17.18 31.78
CA ARG A 141 1.88 -16.10 32.78
C ARG A 141 2.55 -16.39 34.13
N THR A 142 3.63 -17.16 34.13
CA THR A 142 4.49 -17.34 35.32
C THR A 142 5.46 -16.16 35.46
N ILE A 143 4.93 -15.02 35.93
CA ILE A 143 5.62 -13.71 35.96
C ILE A 143 6.81 -13.59 36.94
N ASN A 144 7.21 -14.67 37.62
CA ASN A 144 8.44 -14.74 38.42
C ASN A 144 9.36 -15.91 38.01
N LEU A 145 8.99 -16.72 37.02
CA LEU A 145 9.76 -17.88 36.56
C LEU A 145 10.87 -17.41 35.60
N LYS A 146 12.04 -17.10 36.16
CA LYS A 146 13.16 -16.50 35.39
C LYS A 146 13.94 -17.50 34.54
N SER A 147 13.92 -18.77 34.89
CA SER A 147 14.57 -19.83 34.12
C SER A 147 13.89 -21.17 34.38
N ILE A 148 13.93 -22.06 33.39
CA ILE A 148 13.44 -23.43 33.53
C ILE A 148 14.44 -24.41 32.92
N ALA A 149 14.79 -25.44 33.69
CA ALA A 149 15.69 -26.50 33.24
C ALA A 149 14.87 -27.61 32.57
N LEU A 150 14.94 -27.67 31.23
CA LEU A 150 14.32 -28.74 30.45
C LEU A 150 15.23 -29.99 30.46
N PRO A 151 14.75 -31.17 30.91
CA PRO A 151 15.53 -32.40 30.82
C PRO A 151 15.58 -32.92 29.38
N LEU A 152 16.64 -33.65 29.05
CA LEU A 152 16.93 -34.20 27.71
C LEU A 152 15.85 -35.15 27.14
N SER A 153 14.83 -35.50 27.93
CA SER A 153 13.69 -36.29 27.49
C SER A 153 12.58 -35.44 26.85
N VAL A 154 12.55 -34.12 27.03
CA VAL A 154 11.50 -33.24 26.49
C VAL A 154 11.69 -33.05 24.98
N ASP A 155 10.98 -33.83 24.18
CA ASP A 155 11.00 -33.71 22.72
C ASP A 155 9.93 -32.77 22.16
N THR A 156 8.94 -32.39 22.98
CA THR A 156 7.74 -31.69 22.54
C THR A 156 7.27 -30.65 23.56
N ILE A 157 7.04 -29.43 23.09
CA ILE A 157 6.42 -28.35 23.86
C ILE A 157 5.28 -27.75 23.02
N GLU A 158 4.05 -27.86 23.52
CA GLU A 158 2.85 -27.40 22.82
C GLU A 158 2.63 -25.88 22.90
N SER A 159 1.57 -25.40 22.24
CA SER A 159 1.31 -23.98 22.04
C SER A 159 1.15 -23.20 23.36
N TYR A 160 1.66 -21.96 23.37
CA TYR A 160 1.58 -21.02 24.47
C TYR A 160 2.20 -21.52 25.79
N ALA A 161 3.02 -22.58 25.78
CA ALA A 161 3.52 -23.22 26.99
C ALA A 161 4.18 -22.27 28.00
N PHE A 162 4.85 -21.20 27.53
CA PHE A 162 5.43 -20.16 28.36
C PHE A 162 4.88 -18.74 28.07
N ASP A 163 3.73 -18.59 27.39
CA ASP A 163 3.18 -17.28 27.00
C ASP A 163 3.04 -16.31 28.20
N GLY A 164 3.79 -15.20 28.18
CA GLY A 164 3.83 -14.20 29.25
C GLY A 164 4.62 -14.59 30.50
N SER A 165 5.58 -15.52 30.40
CA SER A 165 6.48 -15.88 31.51
C SER A 165 7.67 -14.92 31.60
N ALA A 166 8.20 -14.71 32.80
CA ALA A 166 9.36 -13.83 33.03
C ALA A 166 10.72 -14.51 32.72
N LEU A 167 10.74 -15.46 31.76
CA LEU A 167 11.93 -16.23 31.40
C LEU A 167 12.99 -15.30 30.79
N THR A 168 14.19 -15.27 31.38
CA THR A 168 15.33 -14.54 30.82
C THR A 168 16.11 -15.37 29.81
N SER A 169 16.06 -16.71 29.93
CA SER A 169 16.67 -17.64 28.99
C SER A 169 15.90 -18.96 28.89
N ILE A 170 15.94 -19.60 27.72
CA ILE A 170 15.38 -20.95 27.51
C ILE A 170 16.24 -21.78 26.55
N ASN A 171 16.55 -23.01 26.94
CA ASN A 171 17.32 -23.97 26.15
C ASN A 171 16.41 -25.07 25.60
N MET A 172 16.01 -24.96 24.34
CA MET A 172 15.14 -25.89 23.62
C MET A 172 15.91 -26.75 22.61
N ARG A 173 17.23 -26.92 22.78
CA ARG A 173 18.10 -27.63 21.82
C ARG A 173 17.73 -29.10 21.57
N ASP A 174 16.99 -29.72 22.48
CA ASP A 174 16.56 -31.12 22.43
C ASP A 174 15.05 -31.26 22.01
N VAL A 175 14.35 -30.12 21.87
CA VAL A 175 12.90 -30.04 21.59
C VAL A 175 12.65 -30.04 20.08
N LYS A 176 12.09 -31.15 19.58
CA LYS A 176 11.85 -31.39 18.14
C LYS A 176 10.52 -30.79 17.66
N ASN A 177 9.52 -30.77 18.53
CA ASN A 177 8.17 -30.29 18.22
C ASN A 177 7.87 -29.04 19.07
N MET A 178 7.74 -27.88 18.42
CA MET A 178 7.43 -26.60 19.07
C MET A 178 6.05 -26.11 18.63
N GLY A 179 5.21 -25.69 19.59
CA GLY A 179 3.88 -25.14 19.34
C GLY A 179 3.85 -23.65 19.01
N GLU A 180 2.69 -23.17 18.59
CA GLU A 180 2.41 -21.74 18.35
C GLU A 180 2.61 -20.93 19.64
N GLY A 181 3.23 -19.75 19.55
CA GLY A 181 3.33 -18.83 20.68
C GLY A 181 4.13 -19.34 21.88
N ILE A 182 5.01 -20.34 21.67
CA ILE A 182 5.71 -21.08 22.75
C ILE A 182 6.35 -20.19 23.82
N CYS A 183 7.01 -19.09 23.43
CA CYS A 183 7.61 -18.09 24.31
C CYS A 183 7.05 -16.68 24.04
N ARG A 184 5.81 -16.59 23.55
CA ARG A 184 5.12 -15.33 23.30
C ARG A 184 5.09 -14.45 24.56
N ASN A 185 5.11 -13.12 24.41
CA ASN A 185 5.10 -12.15 25.50
C ASN A 185 6.17 -12.37 26.60
N CYS A 186 7.23 -13.15 26.34
CA CYS A 186 8.34 -13.31 27.28
C CYS A 186 9.25 -12.08 27.19
N THR A 187 8.76 -10.92 27.66
CA THR A 187 9.42 -9.62 27.46
C THR A 187 10.81 -9.55 28.07
N ASP A 188 11.12 -10.38 29.08
CA ASP A 188 12.44 -10.45 29.74
C ASP A 188 13.44 -11.40 29.02
N LEU A 189 13.02 -12.12 27.98
CA LEU A 189 13.80 -13.15 27.30
C LEU A 189 14.94 -12.55 26.48
N LYS A 190 16.16 -13.05 26.72
CA LYS A 190 17.41 -12.58 26.09
C LYS A 190 18.17 -13.66 25.33
N GLU A 191 18.08 -14.91 25.80
CA GLU A 191 18.86 -16.04 25.28
C GLU A 191 17.94 -17.20 24.92
N VAL A 192 18.05 -17.69 23.69
CA VAL A 192 17.31 -18.85 23.18
C VAL A 192 18.26 -19.82 22.52
N THR A 193 18.15 -21.11 22.83
CA THR A 193 18.79 -22.19 22.06
C THR A 193 17.72 -23.03 21.39
N LEU A 194 17.83 -23.24 20.07
CA LEU A 194 16.90 -24.03 19.26
C LEU A 194 17.46 -25.42 18.92
N TYR A 195 16.57 -26.37 18.62
CA TYR A 195 16.95 -27.69 18.09
C TYR A 195 17.53 -27.54 16.67
N SER A 196 18.69 -28.16 16.42
CA SER A 196 19.45 -27.95 15.17
C SER A 196 18.73 -28.45 13.90
N GLY A 197 17.83 -29.43 14.04
CA GLY A 197 17.02 -29.96 12.93
C GLY A 197 15.62 -29.32 12.83
N LEU A 198 15.40 -28.14 13.41
CA LEU A 198 14.10 -27.45 13.36
C LEU A 198 13.84 -26.89 11.95
N ASN A 199 12.97 -27.57 11.20
CA ASN A 199 12.66 -27.21 9.81
C ASN A 199 11.72 -25.99 9.67
N THR A 200 10.95 -25.67 10.70
CA THR A 200 9.97 -24.56 10.73
C THR A 200 9.95 -23.93 12.11
N LEU A 201 10.11 -22.60 12.20
CA LEU A 201 9.92 -21.85 13.44
C LEU A 201 8.42 -21.48 13.56
N PRO A 202 7.70 -21.83 14.64
CA PRO A 202 6.25 -21.71 14.71
C PRO A 202 5.67 -20.28 14.69
N ILE A 203 4.37 -20.19 14.39
CA ILE A 203 3.58 -18.96 14.45
C ILE A 203 3.76 -18.30 15.82
N SER A 204 4.03 -16.99 15.82
CA SER A 204 4.18 -16.15 17.03
C SER A 204 5.20 -16.65 18.07
N ALA A 205 6.15 -17.54 17.71
CA ALA A 205 7.00 -18.27 18.66
C ALA A 205 7.68 -17.38 19.72
N PHE A 206 8.14 -16.19 19.31
CA PHE A 206 8.76 -15.15 20.12
C PHE A 206 8.06 -13.78 19.99
N ASP A 207 6.81 -13.73 19.52
CA ASP A 207 6.02 -12.49 19.42
C ASP A 207 6.03 -11.73 20.76
N ASN A 208 6.47 -10.46 20.73
CA ASN A 208 6.63 -9.57 21.88
C ASN A 208 7.72 -10.00 22.89
N CYS A 209 8.81 -10.63 22.44
CA CYS A 209 10.03 -10.83 23.23
C CYS A 209 10.94 -9.59 23.15
N THR A 210 10.52 -8.49 23.75
CA THR A 210 11.15 -7.17 23.56
C THR A 210 12.62 -7.07 23.99
N ASN A 211 13.12 -7.90 24.92
CA ASN A 211 14.55 -7.94 25.29
C ASN A 211 15.40 -8.95 24.49
N LEU A 212 14.86 -9.62 23.47
CA LEU A 212 15.61 -10.61 22.68
C LEU A 212 16.54 -9.88 21.70
N CYS A 213 17.80 -9.66 22.09
CA CYS A 213 18.76 -8.90 21.27
C CYS A 213 19.33 -9.68 20.08
N SER A 214 19.45 -11.00 20.21
CA SER A 214 20.03 -11.88 19.19
C SER A 214 19.42 -13.28 19.22
N ILE A 215 19.37 -13.96 18.07
CA ILE A 215 19.01 -15.38 18.00
C ILE A 215 19.78 -16.12 16.90
N VAL A 216 20.18 -17.36 17.19
CA VAL A 216 20.74 -18.28 16.20
C VAL A 216 19.63 -19.17 15.66
N LEU A 217 19.24 -18.94 14.40
CA LEU A 217 18.38 -19.81 13.61
C LEU A 217 19.15 -21.06 13.16
N PRO A 218 18.56 -22.27 13.21
CA PRO A 218 19.22 -23.50 12.74
C PRO A 218 19.42 -23.54 11.22
N ASP A 219 20.48 -24.19 10.75
CA ASP A 219 20.85 -24.24 9.32
C ASP A 219 19.81 -24.98 8.45
N ASP A 220 19.11 -25.96 9.03
CA ASP A 220 18.01 -26.73 8.39
C ASP A 220 16.67 -25.94 8.33
N LEU A 221 16.61 -24.70 8.80
CA LEU A 221 15.36 -23.94 8.92
C LEU A 221 14.87 -23.45 7.55
N THR A 222 13.76 -24.02 7.07
CA THR A 222 13.17 -23.70 5.76
C THR A 222 12.11 -22.61 5.79
N THR A 223 11.44 -22.42 6.94
CA THR A 223 10.28 -21.52 7.07
C THR A 223 10.28 -20.79 8.41
N ILE A 224 10.09 -19.48 8.35
CA ILE A 224 9.77 -18.64 9.52
C ILE A 224 8.29 -18.27 9.46
N GLU A 225 7.48 -18.77 10.40
CA GLU A 225 6.03 -18.61 10.36
C GLU A 225 5.50 -17.24 10.80
N LYS A 226 4.19 -17.05 10.61
CA LYS A 226 3.49 -15.79 10.84
C LYS A 226 3.78 -15.19 12.21
N TYR A 227 4.15 -13.91 12.27
CA TYR A 227 4.47 -13.17 13.51
C TYR A 227 5.61 -13.75 14.38
N ALA A 228 6.45 -14.68 13.89
CA ALA A 228 7.40 -15.43 14.72
C ALA A 228 8.29 -14.57 15.64
N PHE A 229 8.68 -13.36 15.21
CA PHE A 229 9.46 -12.36 15.94
C PHE A 229 8.78 -10.98 16.02
N ARG A 230 7.47 -10.87 15.77
CA ARG A 230 6.79 -9.56 15.78
C ARG A 230 7.00 -8.84 17.12
N ASN A 231 7.27 -7.54 17.11
CA ASN A 231 7.60 -6.73 18.30
C ASN A 231 8.85 -7.20 19.08
N CYS A 232 9.79 -7.95 18.47
CA CYS A 232 11.12 -8.15 19.03
C CYS A 232 11.96 -6.87 18.83
N THR A 233 11.59 -5.78 19.51
CA THR A 233 12.07 -4.42 19.21
C THR A 233 13.59 -4.24 19.29
N ASN A 234 14.26 -4.98 20.18
CA ASN A 234 15.72 -4.96 20.34
C ASN A 234 16.48 -6.01 19.52
N LEU A 235 15.80 -6.85 18.72
CA LEU A 235 16.45 -7.92 17.94
C LEU A 235 17.28 -7.30 16.81
N ALA A 236 18.60 -7.25 17.01
CA ALA A 236 19.55 -6.63 16.09
C ALA A 236 20.36 -7.67 15.30
N GLU A 237 20.65 -8.82 15.89
CA GLU A 237 21.52 -9.85 15.31
C GLU A 237 20.76 -11.17 15.06
N ILE A 238 20.73 -11.59 13.79
CA ILE A 238 20.17 -12.87 13.37
C ILE A 238 21.02 -13.43 12.22
N ASN A 239 21.28 -14.74 12.22
CA ASN A 239 21.95 -15.39 11.09
C ASN A 239 20.93 -15.80 10.01
N THR A 240 21.40 -15.85 8.77
CA THR A 240 20.67 -16.44 7.64
C THR A 240 20.92 -17.95 7.58
N PRO A 241 19.88 -18.80 7.70
CA PRO A 241 19.99 -20.21 7.31
C PRO A 241 20.07 -20.33 5.79
N GLY A 242 21.07 -21.05 5.27
CA GLY A 242 21.19 -21.29 3.82
C GLY A 242 19.99 -22.04 3.21
N SER A 243 19.22 -22.74 4.04
CA SER A 243 18.02 -23.50 3.67
C SER A 243 16.71 -22.68 3.67
N LEU A 244 16.75 -21.38 4.00
CA LEU A 244 15.54 -20.59 4.29
C LEU A 244 14.75 -20.23 3.01
N VAL A 245 13.62 -20.90 2.78
CA VAL A 245 12.79 -20.77 1.57
C VAL A 245 11.72 -19.68 1.69
N THR A 246 11.13 -19.49 2.89
CA THR A 246 9.94 -18.62 3.04
C THR A 246 9.90 -17.88 4.38
N ILE A 247 9.60 -16.59 4.29
CA ILE A 247 9.38 -15.69 5.45
C ILE A 247 7.92 -15.22 5.39
N LYS A 248 7.09 -15.70 6.32
CA LYS A 248 5.62 -15.52 6.31
C LYS A 248 5.19 -14.11 6.75
N ASP A 249 3.89 -13.82 6.60
CA ASP A 249 3.35 -12.47 6.85
C ASP A 249 3.77 -11.96 8.23
N SER A 250 4.28 -10.73 8.26
CA SER A 250 4.60 -10.02 9.50
C SER A 250 5.57 -10.75 10.44
N ALA A 251 6.43 -11.64 9.93
CA ALA A 251 7.36 -12.44 10.73
C ALA A 251 8.27 -11.59 11.64
N PHE A 252 8.77 -10.45 11.14
CA PHE A 252 9.63 -9.48 11.82
C PHE A 252 8.99 -8.08 11.88
N LEU A 253 7.65 -7.99 11.82
CA LEU A 253 6.92 -6.73 11.96
C LEU A 253 7.27 -6.05 13.30
N ASP A 254 7.63 -4.77 13.26
CA ASP A 254 8.05 -3.96 14.41
C ASP A 254 9.35 -4.47 15.11
N CYS A 255 10.22 -5.20 14.40
CA CYS A 255 11.60 -5.48 14.83
C CYS A 255 12.50 -4.25 14.62
N THR A 256 12.26 -3.20 15.41
CA THR A 256 12.83 -1.86 15.18
C THR A 256 14.34 -1.78 15.10
N SER A 257 15.07 -2.64 15.82
CA SER A 257 16.55 -2.68 15.81
C SER A 257 17.18 -3.65 14.81
N LEU A 258 16.38 -4.33 13.98
CA LEU A 258 16.87 -5.35 13.06
C LEU A 258 17.65 -4.72 11.90
N LYS A 259 18.96 -4.97 11.87
CA LYS A 259 19.88 -4.34 10.90
C LYS A 259 19.96 -5.03 9.54
N ASN A 260 19.64 -6.32 9.49
CA ASN A 260 19.82 -7.18 8.32
C ASN A 260 18.63 -8.12 8.15
N VAL A 261 18.24 -8.35 6.89
CA VAL A 261 17.25 -9.36 6.54
C VAL A 261 17.91 -10.74 6.49
N PRO A 262 17.35 -11.79 7.13
CA PRO A 262 17.78 -13.17 6.90
C PRO A 262 17.27 -13.68 5.53
N CYS A 263 17.87 -13.18 4.44
CA CYS A 263 17.61 -13.66 3.07
C CYS A 263 18.76 -14.56 2.63
N SER A 264 18.44 -15.73 2.06
CA SER A 264 19.40 -16.72 1.57
C SER A 264 19.27 -16.94 0.07
N ASP A 265 20.27 -17.58 -0.54
CA ASP A 265 20.25 -18.06 -1.92
C ASP A 265 19.04 -18.98 -2.22
N SER A 266 18.42 -19.57 -1.19
CA SER A 266 17.23 -20.42 -1.28
C SER A 266 15.90 -19.68 -1.08
N THR A 267 15.90 -18.38 -0.74
CA THR A 267 14.68 -17.64 -0.36
C THR A 267 13.84 -17.26 -1.57
N VAL A 268 12.63 -17.84 -1.67
CA VAL A 268 11.74 -17.66 -2.83
C VAL A 268 10.66 -16.61 -2.59
N THR A 269 10.24 -16.39 -1.34
CA THR A 269 9.09 -15.52 -1.04
C THR A 269 9.22 -14.78 0.30
N ILE A 270 9.04 -13.47 0.23
CA ILE A 270 8.95 -12.56 1.38
C ILE A 270 7.50 -12.09 1.46
N CYS A 271 6.73 -12.57 2.44
CA CYS A 271 5.28 -12.34 2.52
C CYS A 271 4.92 -10.94 3.07
N ASN A 272 3.62 -10.70 3.30
CA ASN A 272 3.10 -9.34 3.50
C ASN A 272 3.55 -8.76 4.85
N SER A 273 4.04 -7.52 4.84
CA SER A 273 4.58 -6.81 6.02
C SER A 273 5.69 -7.55 6.76
N ALA A 274 6.41 -8.49 6.11
CA ALA A 274 7.39 -9.36 6.75
C ALA A 274 8.44 -8.64 7.61
N PHE A 275 8.92 -7.48 7.15
CA PHE A 275 9.92 -6.60 7.78
C PHE A 275 9.41 -5.17 8.00
N LYS A 276 8.08 -4.98 8.01
CA LYS A 276 7.49 -3.66 8.21
C LYS A 276 7.97 -3.05 9.54
N ASN A 277 8.31 -1.77 9.52
CA ASN A 277 8.83 -0.97 10.63
C ASN A 277 10.18 -1.48 11.22
N CYS A 278 11.00 -2.20 10.45
CA CYS A 278 12.41 -2.46 10.81
C CYS A 278 13.24 -1.17 10.61
N LYS A 279 13.09 -0.21 11.51
CA LYS A 279 13.64 1.16 11.38
C LYS A 279 15.16 1.20 11.26
N ASP A 280 15.88 0.31 11.97
CA ASP A 280 17.34 0.20 11.90
C ASP A 280 17.87 -0.67 10.74
N LEU A 281 17.00 -1.11 9.81
CA LEU A 281 17.40 -1.89 8.63
C LEU A 281 18.17 -0.98 7.67
N GLU A 282 19.48 -1.20 7.56
CA GLU A 282 20.41 -0.35 6.80
C GLU A 282 20.57 -0.86 5.34
N GLU A 283 20.58 -2.18 5.12
CA GLU A 283 20.73 -2.82 3.80
C GLU A 283 19.81 -4.05 3.60
N VAL A 284 19.46 -4.34 2.34
CA VAL A 284 18.75 -5.57 1.92
C VAL A 284 19.34 -6.13 0.64
N THR A 285 20.07 -7.24 0.74
CA THR A 285 20.46 -8.06 -0.41
C THR A 285 19.38 -9.11 -0.66
N PHE A 286 18.69 -9.03 -1.80
CA PHE A 286 17.88 -10.14 -2.31
C PHE A 286 18.77 -11.13 -3.06
N SER A 287 18.42 -12.42 -3.02
CA SER A 287 19.04 -13.45 -3.86
C SER A 287 18.29 -13.62 -5.18
N ASP A 288 18.96 -14.21 -6.17
CA ASP A 288 18.40 -14.55 -7.50
C ASP A 288 17.26 -15.60 -7.45
N SER A 289 16.91 -16.10 -6.26
CA SER A 289 15.75 -16.96 -6.02
C SER A 289 14.47 -16.19 -5.66
N VAL A 290 14.57 -14.92 -5.24
CA VAL A 290 13.41 -14.15 -4.73
C VAL A 290 12.44 -13.88 -5.88
N ALA A 291 11.25 -14.47 -5.82
CA ALA A 291 10.24 -14.39 -6.88
C ALA A 291 9.09 -13.43 -6.57
N GLU A 292 8.73 -13.26 -5.29
CA GLU A 292 7.69 -12.32 -4.84
C GLU A 292 8.09 -11.56 -3.56
N ILE A 293 7.89 -10.24 -3.60
CA ILE A 293 7.95 -9.33 -2.45
C ILE A 293 6.51 -8.91 -2.08
N GLY A 294 6.10 -9.13 -0.83
CA GLY A 294 4.72 -8.95 -0.36
C GLY A 294 4.25 -7.51 -0.18
N ILE A 295 2.94 -7.34 0.05
CA ILE A 295 2.31 -6.05 0.34
C ILE A 295 2.91 -5.47 1.61
N SER A 296 3.40 -4.23 1.55
CA SER A 296 4.10 -3.54 2.64
C SER A 296 5.30 -4.29 3.24
N ALA A 297 5.94 -5.21 2.51
CA ALA A 297 6.98 -6.11 3.02
C ALA A 297 8.08 -5.41 3.85
N PHE A 298 8.52 -4.22 3.43
CA PHE A 298 9.57 -3.39 4.03
C PHE A 298 9.07 -1.99 4.43
N ALA A 299 7.76 -1.74 4.46
CA ALA A 299 7.24 -0.39 4.70
C ALA A 299 7.75 0.17 6.05
N GLY A 300 8.21 1.42 6.09
CA GLY A 300 8.77 2.06 7.29
C GLY A 300 10.18 1.59 7.69
N CYS A 301 10.97 1.03 6.75
CA CYS A 301 12.41 0.82 6.96
C CYS A 301 13.17 2.13 6.72
N GLU A 302 13.08 3.03 7.70
CA GLU A 302 13.49 4.44 7.60
C GLU A 302 14.99 4.68 7.33
N LYS A 303 15.86 3.68 7.55
CA LYS A 303 17.31 3.74 7.27
C LYS A 303 17.78 3.00 6.01
N LEU A 304 16.90 2.30 5.29
CA LEU A 304 17.30 1.45 4.16
C LEU A 304 17.87 2.33 3.05
N GLY A 305 19.20 2.36 2.87
CA GLY A 305 19.88 3.42 2.10
C GLY A 305 19.72 3.33 0.59
N SER A 306 19.59 2.11 0.07
CA SER A 306 19.43 1.80 -1.35
C SER A 306 18.76 0.44 -1.51
N ILE A 307 18.13 0.18 -2.66
CA ILE A 307 17.56 -1.13 -2.96
C ILE A 307 17.91 -1.57 -4.38
N SER A 308 18.11 -2.88 -4.58
CA SER A 308 18.36 -3.45 -5.90
C SER A 308 17.46 -4.66 -6.13
N ILE A 309 16.57 -4.60 -7.11
CA ILE A 309 15.57 -5.63 -7.42
C ILE A 309 16.11 -6.55 -8.51
N PRO A 310 16.40 -7.85 -8.21
CA PRO A 310 16.94 -8.76 -9.22
C PRO A 310 15.88 -9.20 -10.24
N GLU A 311 16.34 -9.64 -11.43
CA GLU A 311 15.50 -10.13 -12.54
C GLU A 311 14.53 -11.26 -12.15
N SER A 312 14.83 -12.00 -11.08
CA SER A 312 14.00 -13.08 -10.54
C SER A 312 12.64 -12.61 -10.00
N VAL A 313 12.53 -11.36 -9.57
CA VAL A 313 11.35 -10.79 -8.91
C VAL A 313 10.24 -10.56 -9.94
N LYS A 314 9.21 -11.38 -9.89
CA LYS A 314 8.05 -11.32 -10.81
C LYS A 314 6.93 -10.43 -10.30
N LYS A 315 6.97 -10.03 -9.02
CA LYS A 315 5.93 -9.25 -8.36
C LYS A 315 6.44 -8.52 -7.11
N ILE A 316 6.06 -7.26 -7.00
CA ILE A 316 6.25 -6.41 -5.82
C ILE A 316 4.86 -5.96 -5.37
N GLY A 317 4.47 -6.28 -4.13
CA GLY A 317 3.15 -5.94 -3.59
C GLY A 317 3.00 -4.44 -3.31
N SER A 318 1.75 -3.95 -3.34
CA SER A 318 1.46 -2.54 -3.05
C SER A 318 2.12 -2.06 -1.75
N TYR A 319 2.59 -0.81 -1.73
CA TYR A 319 3.25 -0.21 -0.57
C TYR A 319 4.52 -0.94 -0.08
N ALA A 320 5.14 -1.84 -0.85
CA ALA A 320 6.24 -2.71 -0.39
C ALA A 320 7.36 -1.99 0.37
N PHE A 321 7.77 -0.81 -0.11
CA PHE A 321 8.80 0.06 0.45
C PHE A 321 8.22 1.44 0.84
N ARG A 322 6.93 1.52 1.16
CA ARG A 322 6.27 2.78 1.56
C ARG A 322 6.93 3.33 2.83
N ASP A 323 7.14 4.64 2.90
CA ASP A 323 7.80 5.34 4.02
C ASP A 323 9.25 4.85 4.28
N CYS A 324 9.92 4.23 3.30
CA CYS A 324 11.36 3.97 3.39
C CYS A 324 12.15 5.25 3.09
N THR A 325 12.04 6.22 4.00
CA THR A 325 12.57 7.59 3.85
C THR A 325 14.09 7.69 3.68
N GLY A 326 14.83 6.59 3.89
CA GLY A 326 16.28 6.52 3.72
C GLY A 326 16.74 6.07 2.33
N ILE A 327 15.87 5.57 1.45
CA ILE A 327 16.27 5.07 0.13
C ILE A 327 16.64 6.27 -0.73
N ILE A 328 17.91 6.39 -1.12
CA ILE A 328 18.41 7.42 -2.04
C ILE A 328 18.38 6.94 -3.49
N SER A 329 18.60 5.65 -3.72
CA SER A 329 18.53 5.05 -5.06
C SER A 329 17.83 3.68 -5.07
N ALA A 330 17.12 3.40 -6.16
CA ALA A 330 16.51 2.11 -6.42
C ALA A 330 16.90 1.57 -7.80
N ASP A 331 17.64 0.46 -7.84
CA ASP A 331 17.85 -0.30 -9.08
C ASP A 331 16.64 -1.20 -9.32
N LEU A 332 15.91 -0.92 -10.39
CA LEU A 332 14.72 -1.62 -10.83
C LEU A 332 15.01 -2.39 -12.12
N ASN A 333 16.17 -3.05 -12.16
CA ASN A 333 16.62 -3.95 -13.21
C ASN A 333 15.89 -5.32 -13.15
N CYS A 334 14.60 -5.28 -12.84
CA CYS A 334 13.74 -6.45 -12.87
C CYS A 334 13.34 -6.80 -14.31
N ASN A 335 12.64 -7.93 -14.48
CA ASN A 335 12.12 -8.31 -15.79
C ASN A 335 10.98 -7.37 -16.24
N THR A 336 10.77 -7.22 -17.56
CA THR A 336 9.70 -6.38 -18.11
C THR A 336 8.27 -6.91 -17.83
N ASP A 337 8.12 -8.18 -17.46
CA ASP A 337 6.88 -8.80 -16.97
C ASP A 337 6.62 -8.58 -15.46
N THR A 338 7.52 -7.91 -14.73
CA THR A 338 7.41 -7.73 -13.27
C THR A 338 6.21 -6.89 -12.88
N LYS A 339 5.38 -7.42 -11.97
CA LYS A 339 4.11 -6.82 -11.56
C LYS A 339 4.26 -5.95 -10.32
N PHE A 340 4.30 -4.65 -10.52
CA PHE A 340 4.26 -3.66 -9.45
C PHE A 340 2.82 -3.47 -8.94
N GLY A 341 2.65 -3.49 -7.62
CA GLY A 341 1.45 -3.01 -6.96
C GLY A 341 1.46 -1.49 -6.81
N SER A 342 0.31 -0.89 -6.51
CA SER A 342 0.23 0.56 -6.37
C SER A 342 1.10 1.10 -5.22
N ASN A 343 1.63 2.30 -5.39
CA ASN A 343 2.34 3.04 -4.33
C ASN A 343 3.54 2.29 -3.71
N CYS A 344 4.23 1.41 -4.46
CA CYS A 344 5.30 0.54 -3.93
C CYS A 344 6.40 1.31 -3.16
N PHE A 345 6.81 2.48 -3.66
CA PHE A 345 7.82 3.34 -3.07
C PHE A 345 7.22 4.64 -2.52
N GLN A 346 5.91 4.68 -2.20
CA GLN A 346 5.27 5.92 -1.74
C GLN A 346 6.01 6.53 -0.54
N ASN A 347 6.25 7.85 -0.57
CA ASN A 347 6.90 8.61 0.50
C ASN A 347 8.33 8.11 0.82
N CYS A 348 9.06 7.60 -0.18
CA CYS A 348 10.53 7.49 -0.12
C CYS A 348 11.15 8.89 -0.29
N ALA A 349 11.03 9.72 0.75
CA ALA A 349 11.28 11.16 0.67
C ALA A 349 12.72 11.58 0.29
N ALA A 350 13.71 10.68 0.39
CA ALA A 350 15.09 10.91 -0.02
C ALA A 350 15.48 10.25 -1.35
N LEU A 351 14.54 9.61 -2.06
CA LEU A 351 14.82 8.90 -3.32
C LEU A 351 15.17 9.92 -4.40
N GLU A 352 16.42 9.98 -4.83
CA GLU A 352 16.94 10.93 -5.83
C GLU A 352 16.97 10.34 -7.25
N ASN A 353 17.22 9.03 -7.37
CA ASN A 353 17.39 8.32 -8.65
C ASN A 353 16.71 6.94 -8.67
N ILE A 354 16.16 6.57 -9.82
CA ILE A 354 15.84 5.17 -10.15
C ILE A 354 16.64 4.71 -11.37
N ASN A 355 17.14 3.48 -11.34
CA ASN A 355 17.74 2.85 -12.52
C ASN A 355 16.78 1.81 -13.10
N VAL A 356 16.59 1.79 -14.42
CA VAL A 356 15.74 0.84 -15.15
C VAL A 356 16.47 0.31 -16.38
N SER A 357 16.42 -1.01 -16.58
CA SER A 357 17.05 -1.70 -17.72
C SER A 357 16.31 -1.51 -19.05
N ASP A 358 15.04 -1.10 -19.00
CA ASP A 358 14.17 -0.90 -20.16
C ASP A 358 13.16 0.23 -19.87
N LEU A 359 12.87 1.08 -20.86
CA LEU A 359 11.83 2.12 -20.76
C LEU A 359 10.43 1.52 -20.70
N ASP A 360 10.25 0.28 -21.18
CA ASP A 360 9.01 -0.49 -21.03
C ASP A 360 8.68 -0.84 -19.56
N ILE A 361 9.67 -0.77 -18.65
CA ILE A 361 9.45 -0.85 -17.19
C ILE A 361 8.94 0.49 -16.68
N LEU A 362 9.51 1.58 -17.18
CA LEU A 362 9.24 2.95 -16.74
C LEU A 362 7.75 3.32 -16.88
N THR A 363 7.13 3.01 -18.02
CA THR A 363 5.67 3.14 -18.25
C THR A 363 4.83 2.41 -17.21
N LYS A 364 5.25 1.20 -16.80
CA LYS A 364 4.52 0.36 -15.83
C LYS A 364 4.65 0.87 -14.39
N LEU A 365 5.77 1.48 -14.04
CA LEU A 365 5.99 2.10 -12.72
C LEU A 365 5.03 3.27 -12.50
N PHE A 366 4.86 4.12 -13.51
CA PHE A 366 4.06 5.33 -13.35
C PHE A 366 2.56 5.05 -13.39
N ASN A 367 2.10 4.14 -14.25
CA ASN A 367 0.69 3.74 -14.34
C ASN A 367 0.01 3.41 -12.99
N VAL A 368 0.74 2.75 -12.06
CA VAL A 368 0.21 2.37 -10.74
C VAL A 368 0.67 3.30 -9.60
N ARG A 369 1.12 4.52 -9.90
CA ARG A 369 1.62 5.52 -8.94
C ARG A 369 2.73 4.98 -8.04
N VAL A 370 3.72 4.25 -8.58
CA VAL A 370 4.76 3.57 -7.75
C VAL A 370 5.48 4.52 -6.79
N PHE A 371 5.86 5.72 -7.24
CA PHE A 371 6.67 6.69 -6.49
C PHE A 371 5.86 7.91 -6.00
N ALA A 372 4.58 7.73 -5.64
CA ALA A 372 3.80 8.82 -5.05
C ALA A 372 4.55 9.48 -3.87
N ASP A 373 4.46 10.81 -3.75
CA ASP A 373 5.14 11.63 -2.74
C ASP A 373 6.69 11.63 -2.82
N CYS A 374 7.33 11.07 -3.86
CA CYS A 374 8.80 11.04 -4.01
C CYS A 374 9.33 12.33 -4.66
N LYS A 375 9.27 13.45 -3.92
CA LYS A 375 9.50 14.81 -4.47
C LYS A 375 10.93 15.09 -4.94
N GLU A 376 11.92 14.39 -4.38
CA GLU A 376 13.32 14.53 -4.79
C GLU A 376 13.76 13.51 -5.85
N LEU A 377 12.88 12.63 -6.33
CA LEU A 377 13.19 11.70 -7.41
C LEU A 377 13.29 12.50 -8.71
N ARG A 378 14.51 12.94 -9.04
CA ARG A 378 14.81 13.91 -10.10
C ARG A 378 15.66 13.35 -11.24
N THR A 379 16.07 12.08 -11.13
CA THR A 379 16.85 11.39 -12.17
C THR A 379 16.32 9.99 -12.46
N VAL A 380 16.47 9.57 -13.71
CA VAL A 380 16.20 8.20 -14.19
C VAL A 380 17.45 7.73 -14.93
N ASN A 381 18.01 6.57 -14.57
CA ASN A 381 19.32 6.11 -15.04
C ASN A 381 20.47 7.11 -14.76
N ASN A 382 20.34 7.93 -13.71
CA ASN A 382 21.21 9.06 -13.37
C ASN A 382 21.16 10.23 -14.38
N GLU A 383 20.20 10.21 -15.32
CA GLU A 383 19.92 11.31 -16.23
C GLU A 383 18.85 12.23 -15.62
N ALA A 384 19.16 13.52 -15.51
CA ALA A 384 18.21 14.56 -15.12
C ALA A 384 17.52 15.14 -16.35
N VAL A 385 16.42 15.88 -16.14
CA VAL A 385 15.83 16.74 -17.18
C VAL A 385 16.89 17.75 -17.62
N VAL A 386 17.37 17.61 -18.85
CA VAL A 386 18.36 18.53 -19.41
C VAL A 386 17.64 19.77 -19.92
N ILE A 387 17.98 20.92 -19.34
CA ILE A 387 17.44 22.22 -19.71
C ILE A 387 18.51 22.98 -20.49
N ASP A 388 18.17 23.44 -21.70
CA ASP A 388 19.08 24.15 -22.60
C ASP A 388 19.24 25.65 -22.24
N ASN A 389 20.01 26.36 -23.07
CA ASN A 389 20.28 27.79 -22.87
C ASN A 389 19.06 28.70 -23.10
N GLU A 390 17.95 28.17 -23.62
CA GLU A 390 16.69 28.88 -23.89
C GLU A 390 15.59 28.52 -22.85
N ASN A 391 15.99 27.80 -21.78
CA ASN A 391 15.17 27.22 -20.70
C ASN A 391 14.24 26.07 -21.14
N SER A 392 14.61 25.36 -22.19
CA SER A 392 13.81 24.32 -22.84
C SER A 392 14.31 22.91 -22.49
N ALA A 393 13.43 21.90 -22.49
CA ALA A 393 13.88 20.51 -22.41
C ALA A 393 14.63 20.10 -23.71
N GLU A 394 15.85 19.58 -23.61
CA GLU A 394 16.64 19.24 -24.82
C GLU A 394 15.93 18.18 -25.69
N PRO A 395 15.90 18.35 -27.03
CA PRO A 395 15.10 17.48 -27.92
C PRO A 395 15.38 15.98 -27.79
N GLU A 396 16.62 15.55 -27.53
CA GLU A 396 16.96 14.13 -27.32
C GLU A 396 16.35 13.57 -26.02
N PHE A 397 16.25 14.39 -24.97
CA PHE A 397 15.58 14.03 -23.72
C PHE A 397 14.06 13.93 -23.93
N VAL A 398 13.48 14.89 -24.66
CA VAL A 398 12.05 14.90 -25.02
C VAL A 398 11.70 13.66 -25.85
N GLU A 399 12.45 13.35 -26.91
CA GLU A 399 12.22 12.15 -27.74
C GLU A 399 12.24 10.84 -26.92
N LYS A 400 13.13 10.76 -25.92
CA LYS A 400 13.30 9.58 -25.06
C LYS A 400 12.17 9.37 -24.05
N TYR A 401 11.67 10.42 -23.40
CA TYR A 401 10.74 10.31 -22.26
C TYR A 401 9.29 10.71 -22.56
N ARG A 402 9.03 11.49 -23.61
CA ARG A 402 7.71 12.11 -23.86
C ARG A 402 6.55 11.12 -23.92
N SER A 403 6.68 10.01 -24.64
CA SER A 403 5.59 9.02 -24.77
C SER A 403 5.20 8.44 -23.40
N VAL A 404 6.20 8.07 -22.59
CA VAL A 404 6.01 7.51 -21.23
C VAL A 404 5.26 8.49 -20.33
N ILE A 405 5.57 9.79 -20.44
CA ILE A 405 4.98 10.87 -19.64
C ILE A 405 3.54 11.15 -20.07
N ILE A 406 3.29 11.32 -21.37
CA ILE A 406 1.96 11.62 -21.90
C ILE A 406 0.98 10.46 -21.65
N GLU A 407 1.41 9.22 -21.84
CA GLU A 407 0.55 8.03 -21.65
C GLU A 407 0.07 7.82 -20.20
N ASN A 408 0.81 8.34 -19.20
CA ASN A 408 0.59 8.05 -17.78
C ASN A 408 0.24 9.27 -16.93
N PHE A 409 -0.09 10.42 -17.54
CA PHE A 409 -0.10 11.68 -16.80
C PHE A 409 -1.08 11.75 -15.61
N ASP A 410 -2.26 11.12 -15.69
CA ASP A 410 -3.20 10.93 -14.56
C ASP A 410 -2.53 10.44 -13.28
N ALA A 411 -1.59 9.51 -13.44
CA ALA A 411 -0.89 8.85 -12.37
C ALA A 411 0.37 9.63 -11.93
N ILE A 412 0.75 10.64 -12.71
CA ILE A 412 1.90 11.51 -12.50
C ILE A 412 1.51 12.79 -11.76
N ASP A 413 0.39 13.45 -12.10
CA ASP A 413 0.06 14.77 -11.51
C ASP A 413 -0.05 14.72 -9.98
N ASP A 414 -0.90 13.81 -9.49
CA ASP A 414 -1.10 13.51 -8.08
C ASP A 414 0.11 12.84 -7.39
N SER A 415 1.18 12.52 -8.10
CA SER A 415 2.33 11.79 -7.53
C SER A 415 3.40 12.70 -6.92
N GLU A 416 3.39 14.00 -7.25
CA GLU A 416 4.39 15.01 -6.84
C GLU A 416 5.87 14.65 -7.15
N ILE A 417 6.15 13.68 -8.02
CA ILE A 417 7.52 13.21 -8.37
C ILE A 417 8.37 14.32 -9.01
N GLY A 418 9.58 14.54 -8.47
CA GLY A 418 10.49 15.63 -8.88
C GLY A 418 10.77 15.70 -10.39
N PHE A 419 11.19 14.60 -10.99
CA PHE A 419 11.57 14.45 -12.41
C PHE A 419 10.46 14.90 -13.36
N PHE A 420 9.19 14.66 -13.00
CA PHE A 420 8.04 15.10 -13.79
C PHE A 420 7.59 16.52 -13.51
N ASN A 421 7.85 17.04 -12.31
CA ASN A 421 7.68 18.45 -12.02
C ASN A 421 8.69 19.25 -12.86
N ASP A 422 9.94 18.82 -12.86
CA ASP A 422 11.04 19.45 -13.60
C ASP A 422 10.82 19.36 -15.12
N PHE A 423 10.38 18.20 -15.66
CA PHE A 423 10.05 18.06 -17.09
C PHE A 423 8.87 18.93 -17.51
N LEU A 424 7.76 18.89 -16.78
CA LEU A 424 6.58 19.69 -17.13
C LEU A 424 6.88 21.19 -17.07
N ASN A 425 7.66 21.63 -16.08
CA ASN A 425 8.08 23.02 -15.97
C ASN A 425 8.99 23.44 -17.14
N ALA A 426 9.87 22.57 -17.63
CA ALA A 426 10.72 22.83 -18.78
C ALA A 426 9.93 22.88 -20.10
N GLU A 427 8.97 21.98 -20.30
CA GLU A 427 8.08 21.98 -21.48
C GLU A 427 7.17 23.23 -21.51
N ILE A 428 6.56 23.62 -20.39
CA ILE A 428 5.75 24.85 -20.29
C ILE A 428 6.60 26.07 -20.65
N LYS A 429 7.83 26.15 -20.12
CA LYS A 429 8.77 27.23 -20.41
C LYS A 429 9.20 27.29 -21.86
N TYR A 430 9.53 26.15 -22.47
CA TYR A 430 9.87 26.06 -23.89
C TYR A 430 8.74 26.59 -24.78
N VAL A 431 7.49 26.19 -24.50
CA VAL A 431 6.33 26.63 -25.28
C VAL A 431 6.10 28.12 -25.13
N VAL A 432 6.24 28.67 -23.92
CA VAL A 432 6.15 30.12 -23.70
C VAL A 432 7.30 30.85 -24.41
N SER A 433 8.57 30.50 -24.14
CA SER A 433 9.74 31.24 -24.65
C SER A 433 9.89 31.20 -26.19
N THR A 434 9.36 30.17 -26.86
CA THR A 434 9.41 30.06 -28.33
C THR A 434 8.21 30.64 -29.06
N ASN A 435 7.11 30.96 -28.37
CA ASN A 435 5.89 31.47 -29.03
C ASN A 435 5.48 32.86 -28.54
N VAL A 436 5.92 33.31 -27.36
CA VAL A 436 5.67 34.66 -26.85
C VAL A 436 6.93 35.32 -26.29
N ASN A 437 6.90 36.64 -26.13
CA ASN A 437 8.00 37.45 -25.58
C ASN A 437 7.46 38.65 -24.78
N ASP A 438 8.37 39.39 -24.14
CA ASP A 438 8.03 40.53 -23.25
C ASP A 438 7.53 41.78 -23.99
N ASP A 439 7.77 41.92 -25.30
CA ASP A 439 7.29 43.06 -26.11
C ASP A 439 5.83 42.86 -26.59
N MET A 440 5.27 41.64 -26.45
CA MET A 440 3.88 41.33 -26.83
C MET A 440 2.88 41.74 -25.75
N SER A 441 1.75 42.30 -26.19
CA SER A 441 0.59 42.55 -25.33
C SER A 441 -0.01 41.25 -24.77
N ASP A 442 -0.76 41.35 -23.66
CA ASP A 442 -1.47 40.19 -23.11
C ASP A 442 -2.44 39.58 -24.13
N MET A 443 -3.05 40.40 -25.00
CA MET A 443 -3.88 39.93 -26.11
C MET A 443 -3.09 39.05 -27.10
N GLU A 444 -1.97 39.57 -27.61
CA GLU A 444 -1.08 38.84 -28.53
C GLU A 444 -0.56 37.54 -27.88
N LYS A 445 -0.26 37.56 -26.56
CA LYS A 445 0.15 36.37 -25.81
C LYS A 445 -0.99 35.34 -25.71
N ILE A 446 -2.20 35.76 -25.33
CA ILE A 446 -3.36 34.87 -25.18
C ILE A 446 -3.69 34.23 -26.52
N LYS A 447 -3.78 35.04 -27.59
CA LYS A 447 -4.07 34.55 -28.94
C LYS A 447 -2.99 33.58 -29.43
N THR A 448 -1.72 33.91 -29.25
CA THR A 448 -0.63 33.07 -29.76
C THR A 448 -0.54 31.72 -29.04
N LEU A 449 -0.76 31.69 -27.72
CA LEU A 449 -0.74 30.43 -26.94
C LEU A 449 -2.02 29.60 -27.12
N HIS A 450 -3.17 30.24 -27.34
CA HIS A 450 -4.40 29.59 -27.82
C HIS A 450 -4.18 28.94 -29.18
N ASP A 451 -3.69 29.69 -30.15
CA ASP A 451 -3.46 29.21 -31.52
C ASP A 451 -2.42 28.09 -31.55
N TRP A 452 -1.36 28.18 -30.73
CA TRP A 452 -0.38 27.10 -30.57
C TRP A 452 -1.01 25.78 -30.13
N LEU A 453 -1.98 25.85 -29.20
CA LEU A 453 -2.69 24.71 -28.62
C LEU A 453 -3.69 24.11 -29.64
N CYS A 454 -4.54 24.94 -30.25
CA CYS A 454 -5.47 24.53 -31.30
C CYS A 454 -4.75 23.94 -32.54
N ASN A 455 -3.50 24.34 -32.80
CA ASN A 455 -2.66 23.76 -33.87
C ASN A 455 -1.90 22.48 -33.48
N LYS A 456 -2.16 21.85 -32.31
CA LYS A 456 -1.60 20.51 -32.03
C LYS A 456 -2.48 19.36 -32.50
N VAL A 457 -3.79 19.60 -32.70
CA VAL A 457 -4.82 18.61 -33.04
C VAL A 457 -4.35 17.54 -34.04
N THR A 458 -4.50 16.28 -33.63
CA THR A 458 -4.34 15.07 -34.45
C THR A 458 -5.39 14.06 -33.98
N TYR A 459 -6.37 13.78 -34.83
CA TYR A 459 -7.37 12.73 -34.55
C TYR A 459 -6.83 11.32 -34.83
N ALA A 460 -7.41 10.34 -34.13
CA ALA A 460 -7.33 8.95 -34.58
C ALA A 460 -8.15 8.78 -35.87
N TYR A 461 -7.56 8.22 -36.92
CA TYR A 461 -8.23 8.05 -38.23
C TYR A 461 -8.60 6.59 -38.51
N THR A 462 -9.83 6.37 -39.00
CA THR A 462 -10.25 5.11 -39.63
C THR A 462 -10.35 5.26 -41.15
N VAL A 463 -10.17 4.15 -41.89
CA VAL A 463 -10.35 4.14 -43.34
C VAL A 463 -11.80 3.82 -43.69
N LYS A 464 -12.55 4.82 -44.16
CA LYS A 464 -13.95 4.69 -44.59
C LYS A 464 -14.07 5.02 -46.06
N ASN A 465 -14.55 4.07 -46.86
CA ASN A 465 -14.65 4.18 -48.33
C ASN A 465 -13.33 4.58 -49.03
N GLY A 466 -12.18 4.16 -48.48
CA GLY A 466 -10.86 4.47 -49.05
C GLY A 466 -10.33 5.87 -48.75
N LYS A 467 -11.00 6.63 -47.87
CA LYS A 467 -10.46 7.88 -47.28
C LYS A 467 -10.18 7.66 -45.80
N ASN A 468 -9.17 8.35 -45.27
CA ASN A 468 -9.06 8.57 -43.83
C ASN A 468 -10.21 9.49 -43.41
N VAL A 469 -10.90 9.13 -42.34
CA VAL A 469 -11.87 9.98 -41.62
C VAL A 469 -11.59 9.84 -40.12
N PRO A 470 -11.83 10.88 -39.30
CA PRO A 470 -11.75 10.73 -37.85
C PRO A 470 -12.58 9.53 -37.39
N ASP A 471 -12.03 8.73 -36.47
CA ASP A 471 -12.68 7.55 -35.93
C ASP A 471 -13.85 7.96 -35.02
N PRO A 472 -15.12 7.67 -35.39
CA PRO A 472 -16.27 8.04 -34.56
C PRO A 472 -16.38 7.22 -33.26
N SER A 473 -15.45 6.29 -32.99
CA SER A 473 -15.27 5.64 -31.69
C SER A 473 -14.15 6.22 -30.84
N HIS A 474 -13.33 7.13 -31.39
CA HIS A 474 -12.34 7.93 -30.68
C HIS A 474 -12.66 9.42 -30.87
N THR A 475 -13.57 9.94 -30.05
CA THR A 475 -13.89 11.39 -29.91
C THR A 475 -12.77 12.16 -29.20
N ASN A 476 -11.52 11.72 -29.39
CA ASN A 476 -10.40 12.00 -28.51
C ASN A 476 -9.20 12.40 -29.36
N HIS A 477 -8.56 13.47 -28.92
CA HIS A 477 -7.32 14.00 -29.44
C HIS A 477 -6.21 13.01 -29.08
N VAL A 478 -5.46 12.55 -30.08
CA VAL A 478 -4.28 11.67 -29.89
C VAL A 478 -2.97 12.41 -30.09
N ASP A 479 -3.07 13.71 -30.38
CA ASP A 479 -2.00 14.68 -30.27
C ASP A 479 -1.65 15.05 -28.83
N ALA A 480 -0.64 15.91 -28.74
CA ALA A 480 -0.39 16.75 -27.59
C ALA A 480 -1.51 17.79 -27.41
N SER A 481 -2.62 17.37 -26.79
CA SER A 481 -3.64 18.21 -26.17
C SER A 481 -3.48 18.50 -24.64
N ALA A 482 -2.36 18.39 -23.93
CA ALA A 482 -0.96 18.10 -24.31
C ALA A 482 -0.16 17.39 -23.23
N PHE A 483 -0.35 17.84 -21.99
CA PHE A 483 0.41 17.38 -20.85
C PHE A 483 -0.49 16.81 -19.76
N LEU A 484 -1.81 16.72 -19.95
CA LEU A 484 -2.78 16.63 -18.87
C LEU A 484 -3.93 15.67 -19.23
N LYS A 485 -3.87 14.46 -18.70
CA LYS A 485 -4.86 13.38 -18.86
C LYS A 485 -5.44 13.06 -17.46
N ASP A 486 -6.70 12.66 -17.25
CA ASP A 486 -7.87 12.48 -18.13
C ASP A 486 -9.17 12.91 -17.42
N SER A 487 -10.14 13.42 -18.18
CA SER A 487 -11.58 13.32 -17.84
C SER A 487 -12.44 13.65 -19.07
N THR A 488 -12.07 14.73 -19.77
CA THR A 488 -12.55 15.15 -21.09
C THR A 488 -11.43 15.89 -21.83
N VAL A 489 -11.60 16.10 -23.14
CA VAL A 489 -10.68 16.91 -23.96
C VAL A 489 -10.52 18.32 -23.38
N CYS A 490 -11.64 18.97 -23.07
CA CYS A 490 -11.65 20.35 -22.58
C CYS A 490 -10.97 20.54 -21.20
N ASP A 491 -10.93 19.50 -20.36
CA ASP A 491 -10.16 19.52 -19.10
C ASP A 491 -8.65 19.70 -19.38
N GLY A 492 -8.11 18.91 -20.32
CA GLY A 492 -6.71 18.99 -20.74
C GLY A 492 -6.35 20.35 -21.35
N TYR A 493 -7.17 20.84 -22.27
CA TYR A 493 -6.98 22.16 -22.93
C TYR A 493 -7.04 23.32 -21.93
N ALA A 494 -8.10 23.38 -21.11
CA ALA A 494 -8.33 24.48 -20.18
C ALA A 494 -7.18 24.65 -19.19
N ARG A 495 -6.69 23.54 -18.63
CA ARG A 495 -5.55 23.53 -17.70
C ARG A 495 -4.23 23.85 -18.42
N ALA A 496 -4.00 23.29 -19.61
CA ALA A 496 -2.77 23.52 -20.37
C ALA A 496 -2.63 24.99 -20.77
N LEU A 497 -3.69 25.59 -21.31
CA LEU A 497 -3.75 27.01 -21.61
C LEU A 497 -3.55 27.85 -20.34
N THR A 498 -4.22 27.51 -19.22
CA THR A 498 -4.04 28.21 -17.94
C THR A 498 -2.57 28.19 -17.48
N LEU A 499 -1.88 27.06 -17.57
CA LEU A 499 -0.46 26.94 -17.18
C LEU A 499 0.46 27.77 -18.10
N LEU A 500 0.27 27.70 -19.42
CA LEU A 500 1.04 28.47 -20.39
C LEU A 500 0.87 29.99 -20.19
N LEU A 501 -0.37 30.44 -19.96
CA LEU A 501 -0.67 31.86 -19.75
C LEU A 501 -0.06 32.41 -18.46
N ASN A 502 -0.15 31.67 -17.34
CA ASN A 502 0.45 32.10 -16.08
C ASN A 502 1.99 32.18 -16.16
N GLU A 503 2.66 31.28 -16.88
CA GLU A 503 4.11 31.37 -17.12
C GLU A 503 4.46 32.52 -18.11
N ALA A 504 3.59 32.84 -19.06
CA ALA A 504 3.70 34.02 -19.94
C ALA A 504 3.43 35.38 -19.23
N GLY A 505 3.09 35.35 -17.94
CA GLY A 505 2.77 36.52 -17.12
C GLY A 505 1.33 37.01 -17.20
N VAL A 506 0.45 36.29 -17.91
CA VAL A 506 -0.97 36.65 -18.06
C VAL A 506 -1.80 36.06 -16.91
N GLU A 507 -2.62 36.90 -16.27
CA GLU A 507 -3.52 36.50 -15.19
C GLU A 507 -4.64 35.59 -15.75
N ALA A 508 -4.52 34.27 -15.51
CA ALA A 508 -5.39 33.25 -16.10
C ALA A 508 -5.87 32.21 -15.07
N TYR A 509 -7.15 31.85 -15.16
CA TYR A 509 -7.90 31.00 -14.24
C TYR A 509 -8.38 29.73 -14.96
N TYR A 510 -8.08 28.56 -14.38
CA TYR A 510 -8.70 27.30 -14.79
C TYR A 510 -10.10 27.21 -14.17
N VAL A 511 -11.10 26.93 -15.00
CA VAL A 511 -12.52 26.92 -14.62
C VAL A 511 -13.20 25.66 -15.12
N ASN A 512 -14.03 25.04 -14.29
CA ASN A 512 -14.80 23.85 -14.68
C ASN A 512 -16.24 23.85 -14.16
N SER A 513 -17.05 23.03 -14.81
CA SER A 513 -18.40 22.61 -14.41
C SER A 513 -18.46 21.08 -14.31
N ALA A 514 -19.62 20.52 -13.95
CA ALA A 514 -19.83 19.08 -13.94
C ALA A 514 -19.80 18.40 -15.33
N THR A 515 -19.66 19.17 -16.42
CA THR A 515 -19.72 18.68 -17.81
C THR A 515 -18.75 19.35 -18.79
N HIS A 516 -18.03 20.41 -18.40
CA HIS A 516 -17.15 21.17 -19.29
C HIS A 516 -16.05 21.92 -18.52
N ALA A 517 -14.97 22.32 -19.20
CA ALA A 517 -13.88 23.12 -18.63
C ALA A 517 -13.31 24.12 -19.64
N TRP A 518 -12.82 25.26 -19.17
CA TRP A 518 -12.33 26.39 -19.99
C TRP A 518 -11.36 27.27 -19.18
N CYS A 519 -10.76 28.27 -19.84
CA CYS A 519 -9.95 29.29 -19.18
C CYS A 519 -10.76 30.60 -19.03
N ILE A 520 -10.57 31.33 -17.94
CA ILE A 520 -10.88 32.77 -17.87
C ILE A 520 -9.56 33.54 -17.82
N VAL A 521 -9.41 34.53 -18.67
CA VAL A 521 -8.21 35.37 -18.77
C VAL A 521 -8.56 36.81 -18.44
N ARG A 522 -7.60 37.57 -17.92
CA ARG A 522 -7.71 39.02 -17.76
C ARG A 522 -6.95 39.74 -18.87
N VAL A 523 -7.56 40.80 -19.42
CA VAL A 523 -6.89 41.76 -20.31
C VAL A 523 -7.28 43.17 -19.88
N GLY A 524 -6.31 43.98 -19.45
CA GLY A 524 -6.58 45.26 -18.80
C GLY A 524 -7.41 45.07 -17.51
N ASP A 525 -8.55 45.75 -17.40
CA ASP A 525 -9.50 45.59 -16.29
C ASP A 525 -10.74 44.73 -16.64
N HIS A 526 -10.69 44.01 -17.78
CA HIS A 526 -11.75 43.11 -18.23
C HIS A 526 -11.34 41.64 -18.07
N TYR A 527 -12.32 40.77 -17.87
CA TYR A 527 -12.16 39.31 -17.86
C TYR A 527 -12.95 38.67 -18.98
N PHE A 528 -12.39 37.64 -19.62
CA PHE A 528 -12.93 36.99 -20.80
C PHE A 528 -12.86 35.47 -20.72
N HIS A 529 -13.84 34.75 -21.28
CA HIS A 529 -13.75 33.29 -21.46
C HIS A 529 -12.92 32.93 -22.70
N VAL A 530 -12.07 31.91 -22.58
CA VAL A 530 -11.35 31.30 -23.70
C VAL A 530 -11.53 29.78 -23.65
N ASP A 531 -12.09 29.22 -24.72
CA ASP A 531 -12.37 27.78 -24.86
C ASP A 531 -11.76 27.22 -26.15
N ALA A 532 -10.46 26.93 -26.04
CA ALA A 532 -9.64 26.37 -27.11
C ALA A 532 -10.11 24.99 -27.63
N THR A 533 -11.07 24.32 -26.99
CA THR A 533 -11.62 23.03 -27.47
C THR A 533 -12.80 23.21 -28.43
N HIS A 534 -13.53 24.33 -28.37
CA HIS A 534 -14.60 24.61 -29.34
C HIS A 534 -14.10 25.37 -30.58
N ASP A 535 -12.91 26.00 -30.52
CA ASP A 535 -12.32 26.76 -31.64
C ASP A 535 -11.27 25.97 -32.44
N ASP A 536 -11.06 24.69 -32.11
CA ASP A 536 -10.02 23.85 -32.72
C ASP A 536 -10.29 23.40 -34.17
N LEU A 537 -9.28 22.73 -34.73
CA LEU A 537 -9.25 22.28 -36.12
C LEU A 537 -9.85 20.88 -36.30
N ASP A 538 -11.20 20.79 -36.27
CA ASP A 538 -12.00 19.60 -36.66
C ASP A 538 -11.41 18.81 -37.85
N TYR A 539 -10.83 19.53 -38.82
CA TYR A 539 -10.24 19.00 -40.04
C TYR A 539 -8.99 19.81 -40.43
N PRO A 540 -7.96 19.19 -41.02
CA PRO A 540 -6.68 19.85 -41.37
C PRO A 540 -6.77 20.88 -42.52
N ASP A 541 -7.95 21.05 -43.13
CA ASP A 541 -8.24 22.06 -44.15
C ASP A 541 -9.10 23.25 -43.61
N LYS A 542 -9.41 23.25 -42.30
CA LYS A 542 -10.20 24.29 -41.60
C LYS A 542 -9.25 25.35 -41.00
N ALA A 543 -9.75 26.56 -40.76
CA ALA A 543 -9.07 27.58 -39.94
C ALA A 543 -9.67 27.61 -38.52
N ILE A 544 -8.92 28.17 -37.56
CA ILE A 544 -9.38 28.38 -36.17
C ILE A 544 -10.65 29.24 -36.18
N GLY A 545 -11.67 28.84 -35.40
CA GLY A 545 -13.00 29.44 -35.49
C GLY A 545 -13.15 30.80 -34.80
N TYR A 546 -12.46 30.97 -33.67
CA TYR A 546 -12.59 32.09 -32.72
C TYR A 546 -14.05 32.42 -32.34
N ASP A 547 -14.91 31.40 -32.32
CA ASP A 547 -16.31 31.53 -31.90
C ASP A 547 -16.45 31.50 -30.36
N HIS A 548 -15.40 31.06 -29.67
CA HIS A 548 -15.33 30.89 -28.21
C HIS A 548 -14.08 31.54 -27.58
N PHE A 549 -13.44 32.43 -28.35
CA PHE A 549 -12.24 33.17 -27.97
C PHE A 549 -12.60 34.58 -27.49
N LEU A 550 -12.31 34.85 -26.23
CA LEU A 550 -12.54 36.12 -25.53
C LEU A 550 -14.00 36.60 -25.50
N ILE A 551 -14.90 35.66 -25.20
CA ILE A 551 -16.36 35.88 -25.19
C ILE A 551 -16.96 36.01 -23.78
N SER A 552 -18.13 36.63 -23.72
CA SER A 552 -18.88 36.98 -22.50
C SER A 552 -19.46 35.77 -21.76
N ASP A 553 -19.77 35.97 -20.49
CA ASP A 553 -20.59 35.09 -19.65
C ASP A 553 -21.96 34.80 -20.30
N THR A 554 -22.49 35.73 -21.11
CA THR A 554 -23.77 35.57 -21.84
C THR A 554 -23.63 34.72 -23.10
N ASP A 555 -22.48 34.81 -23.78
CA ASP A 555 -22.18 34.07 -25.00
C ASP A 555 -21.78 32.63 -24.69
N ILE A 556 -20.86 32.42 -23.74
CA ILE A 556 -20.39 31.08 -23.34
C ILE A 556 -21.53 30.23 -22.73
N ARG A 557 -22.59 30.86 -22.21
CA ARG A 557 -23.83 30.19 -21.76
C ARG A 557 -24.68 29.60 -22.90
N LYS A 558 -24.40 29.94 -24.17
CA LYS A 558 -25.03 29.36 -25.37
C LYS A 558 -24.42 27.99 -25.72
N CYS A 559 -23.22 27.69 -25.21
CA CYS A 559 -22.47 26.47 -25.46
C CYS A 559 -23.04 25.26 -24.69
N SER A 560 -22.90 24.06 -25.27
CA SER A 560 -23.42 22.82 -24.69
C SER A 560 -22.51 22.24 -23.60
N GLY A 561 -22.43 22.91 -22.44
CA GLY A 561 -21.54 22.49 -21.34
C GLY A 561 -21.89 22.98 -19.92
N GLY A 562 -22.80 23.95 -19.78
CA GLY A 562 -23.35 24.37 -18.48
C GLY A 562 -22.50 25.39 -17.71
N HIS A 563 -22.66 26.67 -18.04
CA HIS A 563 -21.98 27.80 -17.35
C HIS A 563 -22.81 28.40 -16.20
N THR A 564 -23.94 27.82 -15.83
CA THR A 564 -24.78 28.29 -14.71
C THR A 564 -24.25 27.92 -13.32
N SER A 565 -23.28 26.99 -13.25
CA SER A 565 -22.59 26.61 -12.01
C SER A 565 -21.19 26.10 -12.32
N TRP A 566 -20.17 26.85 -11.88
CA TRP A 566 -18.76 26.55 -12.11
C TRP A 566 -17.88 26.86 -10.90
N SER A 567 -16.70 26.24 -10.81
CA SER A 567 -15.64 26.54 -9.84
C SER A 567 -14.35 26.98 -10.53
N ILE A 568 -13.56 27.81 -9.84
CA ILE A 568 -12.15 28.01 -10.13
C ILE A 568 -11.40 27.05 -9.22
N ASP A 569 -10.53 26.23 -9.81
CA ASP A 569 -9.71 25.24 -9.11
C ASP A 569 -8.24 25.39 -9.57
N ALA A 570 -7.31 24.67 -8.95
CA ALA A 570 -5.95 24.63 -9.45
C ALA A 570 -5.86 23.76 -10.74
N PRO A 571 -5.12 24.18 -11.78
CA PRO A 571 -5.02 23.41 -13.03
C PRO A 571 -4.33 22.05 -12.83
N THR A 572 -3.49 21.92 -11.81
CA THR A 572 -2.90 20.67 -11.33
C THR A 572 -2.91 20.65 -9.80
N SER A 573 -2.81 19.47 -9.19
CA SER A 573 -2.65 19.36 -7.72
C SER A 573 -1.33 20.00 -7.22
N ARG A 574 -0.39 20.23 -8.13
CA ARG A 574 0.95 20.78 -7.88
C ARG A 574 1.02 22.31 -7.96
N TYR A 575 0.19 22.96 -8.78
CA TYR A 575 0.24 24.42 -8.98
C TYR A 575 -0.52 25.16 -7.87
N LYS A 576 0.18 26.01 -7.10
CA LYS A 576 -0.42 26.72 -5.95
C LYS A 576 -1.26 27.92 -6.41
N TYR A 577 -2.50 27.62 -6.77
CA TYR A 577 -3.43 28.61 -7.31
C TYR A 577 -3.99 29.56 -6.24
N THR A 578 -4.06 30.86 -6.55
CA THR A 578 -4.74 31.86 -5.70
C THR A 578 -6.14 32.12 -6.26
N VAL A 579 -7.13 31.42 -5.72
CA VAL A 579 -8.54 31.64 -6.06
C VAL A 579 -8.92 33.08 -5.66
N PRO A 580 -9.56 33.87 -6.55
CA PRO A 580 -9.88 35.26 -6.25
C PRO A 580 -11.03 35.32 -5.24
N ALA A 581 -11.05 36.38 -4.41
CA ALA A 581 -11.99 36.51 -3.30
C ALA A 581 -13.45 36.68 -3.77
N GLU A 582 -13.62 37.26 -4.96
CA GLU A 582 -14.87 37.34 -5.70
C GLU A 582 -14.65 36.69 -7.07
N LYS A 583 -15.72 36.19 -7.70
CA LYS A 583 -15.61 35.55 -9.02
C LYS A 583 -15.36 36.62 -10.10
N PRO A 584 -14.46 36.40 -11.06
CA PRO A 584 -14.38 37.23 -12.25
C PRO A 584 -15.74 37.27 -12.97
N GLU A 585 -16.23 38.47 -13.26
CA GLU A 585 -17.45 38.68 -14.06
C GLU A 585 -17.07 39.02 -15.51
N CYS A 586 -17.58 38.24 -16.46
CA CYS A 586 -17.24 38.35 -17.87
C CYS A 586 -18.37 39.06 -18.64
N LEU A 587 -18.56 40.36 -18.38
CA LEU A 587 -19.79 41.06 -18.78
C LEU A 587 -19.97 41.21 -20.31
N TYR A 588 -18.89 41.39 -21.06
CA TYR A 588 -18.89 41.78 -22.47
C TYR A 588 -17.89 40.93 -23.28
N SER A 589 -18.16 40.77 -24.58
CA SER A 589 -17.27 40.08 -25.52
C SER A 589 -16.34 41.06 -26.22
N VAL A 590 -15.13 40.66 -26.58
CA VAL A 590 -14.29 41.51 -27.44
C VAL A 590 -14.97 41.68 -28.81
N GLY A 591 -15.20 42.94 -29.20
CA GLY A 591 -16.06 43.39 -30.29
C GLY A 591 -17.38 44.05 -29.85
N ASP A 592 -17.77 43.98 -28.58
CA ASP A 592 -18.94 44.66 -28.00
C ASP A 592 -18.48 45.95 -27.31
N VAL A 593 -18.32 47.01 -28.10
CA VAL A 593 -17.83 48.33 -27.63
C VAL A 593 -18.96 49.27 -27.23
N ASN A 594 -20.21 49.03 -27.70
CA ASN A 594 -21.37 49.79 -27.22
C ASN A 594 -21.93 49.29 -25.88
N LEU A 595 -21.45 48.13 -25.39
CA LEU A 595 -21.83 47.50 -24.12
C LEU A 595 -23.31 47.08 -24.03
N ASP A 596 -23.95 46.77 -25.16
CA ASP A 596 -25.35 46.32 -25.23
C ASP A 596 -25.53 44.79 -25.22
N GLY A 597 -24.44 44.02 -25.33
CA GLY A 597 -24.45 42.56 -25.29
C GLY A 597 -24.54 41.89 -26.66
N LYS A 598 -24.29 42.61 -27.77
CA LYS A 598 -24.32 42.07 -29.14
C LYS A 598 -23.33 42.79 -30.07
N ILE A 599 -22.24 42.12 -30.43
CA ILE A 599 -21.35 42.55 -31.53
C ILE A 599 -22.18 42.73 -32.83
N ASN A 600 -22.29 43.95 -33.34
CA ASN A 600 -23.08 44.28 -34.55
C ASN A 600 -22.57 45.54 -35.28
N VAL A 601 -23.26 45.98 -36.35
CA VAL A 601 -22.93 47.23 -37.08
C VAL A 601 -22.74 48.47 -36.19
N ASP A 602 -23.51 48.62 -35.10
CA ASP A 602 -23.36 49.76 -34.18
C ASP A 602 -22.00 49.72 -33.44
N ASP A 603 -21.39 48.55 -33.24
CA ASP A 603 -20.03 48.38 -32.73
C ASP A 603 -18.98 48.64 -33.80
N ALA A 604 -19.19 48.13 -35.02
CA ALA A 604 -18.29 48.36 -36.14
C ALA A 604 -18.19 49.87 -36.47
N ASP A 605 -19.30 50.61 -36.45
CA ASP A 605 -19.30 52.07 -36.61
C ASP A 605 -18.54 52.78 -35.46
N LEU A 606 -18.58 52.27 -34.22
CA LEU A 606 -17.79 52.83 -33.11
C LEU A 606 -16.29 52.54 -33.26
N ILE A 607 -15.91 51.31 -33.61
CA ILE A 607 -14.53 50.94 -33.94
C ILE A 607 -14.01 51.79 -35.12
N TRP A 608 -14.85 52.06 -36.12
CA TRP A 608 -14.53 52.99 -37.20
C TRP A 608 -14.16 54.39 -36.69
N TYR A 609 -14.88 54.94 -35.70
CA TYR A 609 -14.52 56.22 -35.10
C TYR A 609 -13.24 56.14 -34.26
N TYR A 610 -13.04 55.07 -33.48
CA TYR A 610 -11.82 54.87 -32.69
C TYR A 610 -10.56 54.83 -33.56
N CYS A 611 -10.60 54.10 -34.67
CA CYS A 611 -9.50 54.02 -35.65
C CYS A 611 -9.24 55.35 -36.42
N ASN A 612 -10.01 56.40 -36.14
CA ASN A 612 -9.89 57.74 -36.75
C ASN A 612 -9.82 58.89 -35.72
N GLY A 613 -9.66 58.64 -34.42
CA GLY A 613 -9.74 59.68 -33.36
C GLY A 613 -8.93 59.40 -32.09
N ASP A 614 -9.03 60.31 -31.11
CA ASP A 614 -8.54 60.09 -29.74
C ASP A 614 -9.56 59.23 -28.97
N ILE A 615 -9.10 58.13 -28.37
CA ILE A 615 -9.93 57.08 -27.73
C ILE A 615 -9.98 57.29 -26.21
N ASP A 616 -11.14 57.08 -25.57
CA ASP A 616 -11.26 57.07 -24.11
C ASP A 616 -10.80 55.71 -23.57
N SER A 617 -9.98 55.68 -22.52
CA SER A 617 -9.02 54.59 -22.30
C SER A 617 -9.58 53.23 -21.86
N ILE A 618 -10.90 53.08 -21.77
CA ILE A 618 -11.58 51.85 -21.34
C ILE A 618 -12.08 51.02 -22.53
N ASP A 619 -12.29 51.63 -23.70
CA ASP A 619 -12.89 50.97 -24.87
C ASP A 619 -11.86 50.12 -25.66
N LEU A 620 -10.56 50.36 -25.45
CA LEU A 620 -9.46 49.81 -26.26
C LEU A 620 -9.41 48.27 -26.31
N VAL A 621 -9.65 47.59 -25.19
CA VAL A 621 -9.59 46.11 -25.12
C VAL A 621 -10.80 45.46 -25.80
N LEU A 622 -11.93 46.16 -25.86
CA LEU A 622 -13.14 45.68 -26.54
C LEU A 622 -13.13 46.02 -28.03
N ALA A 623 -12.37 47.04 -28.45
CA ALA A 623 -12.23 47.45 -29.84
C ALA A 623 -11.26 46.58 -30.67
N ASP A 624 -10.43 45.75 -30.03
CA ASP A 624 -9.46 44.80 -30.62
C ASP A 624 -10.18 43.55 -31.18
N ALA A 625 -11.12 43.77 -32.11
CA ALA A 625 -12.01 42.76 -32.66
C ALA A 625 -11.32 41.76 -33.62
N ASN A 626 -10.04 41.95 -33.97
CA ASN A 626 -9.22 40.95 -34.66
C ASN A 626 -8.30 40.15 -33.69
N PHE A 627 -8.21 40.59 -32.43
CA PHE A 627 -7.39 40.04 -31.35
C PHE A 627 -5.85 40.18 -31.55
N ASP A 628 -5.38 41.09 -32.39
CA ASP A 628 -3.94 41.28 -32.67
C ASP A 628 -3.23 42.21 -31.67
N GLY A 629 -3.91 42.73 -30.64
CA GLY A 629 -3.30 43.58 -29.60
C GLY A 629 -3.30 45.07 -29.94
N LYS A 630 -4.09 45.46 -30.95
CA LYS A 630 -4.12 46.78 -31.57
C LYS A 630 -5.57 47.15 -31.88
N VAL A 631 -5.78 48.42 -32.24
CA VAL A 631 -7.08 48.92 -32.70
C VAL A 631 -6.82 49.66 -34.01
N ASP A 632 -7.04 48.98 -35.14
CA ASP A 632 -6.86 49.51 -36.49
C ASP A 632 -8.00 49.14 -37.46
N TRP A 633 -7.81 49.36 -38.77
CA TRP A 633 -8.83 49.09 -39.77
C TRP A 633 -9.26 47.62 -39.86
N GLN A 634 -8.42 46.69 -39.42
CA GLN A 634 -8.71 45.26 -39.41
C GLN A 634 -9.80 44.90 -38.40
N ASP A 635 -9.88 45.61 -37.28
CA ASP A 635 -10.91 45.38 -36.25
C ASP A 635 -12.30 45.80 -36.73
N TYR A 636 -12.39 46.92 -37.45
CA TYR A 636 -13.61 47.32 -38.15
C TYR A 636 -14.10 46.20 -39.09
N LEU A 637 -13.18 45.59 -39.85
CA LEU A 637 -13.52 44.48 -40.75
C LEU A 637 -13.92 43.21 -39.96
N ALA A 638 -13.21 42.89 -38.88
CA ALA A 638 -13.47 41.70 -38.07
C ALA A 638 -14.80 41.78 -37.30
N ALA A 639 -15.16 42.95 -36.77
CA ALA A 639 -16.47 43.19 -36.16
C ALA A 639 -17.59 43.11 -37.20
N PHE A 640 -17.40 43.69 -38.39
CA PHE A 640 -18.37 43.67 -39.48
C PHE A 640 -18.60 42.26 -40.06
N ASP A 641 -17.54 41.48 -40.28
CA ASP A 641 -17.65 40.11 -40.81
C ASP A 641 -18.30 39.14 -39.82
N ARG A 642 -18.26 39.41 -38.49
CA ARG A 642 -19.00 38.62 -37.48
C ARG A 642 -20.52 38.78 -37.57
N GLU A 643 -21.03 39.87 -38.14
CA GLU A 643 -22.48 40.05 -38.37
C GLU A 643 -23.00 39.18 -39.53
N LEU A 644 -22.14 38.82 -40.48
CA LEU A 644 -22.54 38.11 -41.70
C LEU A 644 -22.86 36.63 -41.40
N PRO A 645 -24.03 36.11 -41.83
CA PRO A 645 -24.39 34.72 -41.59
C PRO A 645 -23.46 33.78 -42.37
N ARG A 646 -22.62 33.03 -41.64
CA ARG A 646 -21.80 31.92 -42.16
C ARG A 646 -22.72 30.91 -42.87
N GLY A 647 -22.57 30.77 -44.19
CA GLY A 647 -23.52 30.09 -45.09
C GLY A 647 -23.03 28.81 -45.74
#